data_AF-I8WP14-F1
#
_entry.id   AF-I8WP14-F1
#
_cell.length_a   1.000
_cell.length_b   1.000
_cell.length_c   1.000
_cell.angle_alpha   90.00
_cell.angle_beta   90.00
_cell.angle_gamma   90.00
#
_symmetry.space_group_name_H-M   'P 1'
#
loop_
_entity.id
_entity.type
_entity.pdbx_description
1 polymer ?
#
loop_
_entity_poly.entity_id
_entity_poly.type
_entity_poly.pdbx_seq_one_letter_code
_entity_poly.pdbx_strand_id
1 'polypeptide(L)'
;MNKKYLSVALFGALMMVSTGVFTSCKDYDDDIDGLEQKYTDLNTELSAQKTSLEKALAGVQADADAAQVAADAAKAAADAAKTEADKAVAEASAVKALAEKAASDAKAEAIKEAKAYIDELMKNVATDEELSVLSGKIDGIQSDLNTMKEDLKDLGVDLNAEVEARAKADQALQVQIDALKKFEEATGKKFDSLQGQLDAMKKELANLGSKEEIENLLKKANEEMQKEVSDQLNTLLGVLSARLNSLVFKPAFYYQGIEAMGAYSYNYNVLTVNKINANGDFKTDAPKVGVATSMTPGLVAEYHMNPSIADWKKITKLTYISADKEYKTRANGVVEAIVDNFKGDKGLLTVNSHLVNGTVKDIEQDSKVTVLALEAHYNNGKQDTIITSDYAAIKAVNAHNLTLALSQPFEQNETVHLYKTAAEAINATATREIIWNHEGEDLSKLINTHFDEIVDPEDLTKDIHKKLDKYAFDKTSESYGFKYSYELVGYHVGDNKTSESAHAALNGAILRPQMPKDGLQQEFGAEQNKAEKGREPLVRITLTDIKSNKIAAVGYMKFKIVDTITESDVVLTPNFDFADIYTVNCTETQKELKLTWHQFEEQIIAQLEKQGISKEDFHDNFTLDGGVNDATQYDGILPASKVATTKYGIVSQSIQDDGGNETQILKWMVKNNQAYQVFKNKESMKAIVRYTKVIDAAKGINQYVYVTLNWTPSKRNVTPAGTLADADKNRAYWYAKNDPKAGTGYSDIHANVETVGQEGADDEFKSDILNTFMGNDVTVTGIDAVYTAFTDAKLTKTFTFVNPQGTALTPVTGNSGQKYDITVGNNGKTLYANKVGAPLIKYPVVTINASTLEYNADNATNEWAKDILNYADHNELADKQTFTAKIQINAANCDYVPFALSNNTFFAKFLRPVSVADPHETNFLDGETGGSKAMLKLTFTDWRDHNFDNTAVTKGENYYEYYGIKSISCLEDQIRTDMNSTSGDFKDLLSAASKKIKFNFIEPTENDIQNGKGAVAHYFGELVYENNNTTVGDFQIKVPFDVKYDWGTIRVYVICKIAATVAN
;
A
#
# COMPACT_ATOMS: atom_id res chain seq x y z
N MET A 1 1.13 8.51 51.08
CA MET A 1 1.14 7.94 52.45
C MET A 1 2.55 7.98 53.03
N ASN A 2 2.70 7.82 54.35
CA ASN A 2 3.89 8.25 55.10
C ASN A 2 5.00 7.20 55.27
N LYS A 3 6.25 7.67 55.16
CA LYS A 3 7.46 7.32 55.96
C LYS A 3 7.53 5.93 56.62
N LYS A 4 8.59 5.16 56.30
CA LYS A 4 9.57 4.61 57.27
C LYS A 4 10.67 3.76 56.59
N TYR A 5 11.82 4.36 56.32
CA TYR A 5 13.12 3.69 56.36
C TYR A 5 14.08 4.62 57.10
N LEU A 6 14.41 4.29 58.34
CA LEU A 6 15.34 5.09 59.15
C LEU A 6 16.14 4.18 60.09
N SER A 7 17.43 4.03 59.78
CA SER A 7 18.45 3.39 60.63
C SER A 7 18.23 1.88 60.85
N VAL A 8 19.24 1.05 61.11
CA VAL A 8 20.40 1.27 61.99
C VAL A 8 21.66 0.62 61.44
N ALA A 9 22.74 1.41 61.33
CA ALA A 9 24.10 0.88 61.34
C ALA A 9 24.53 0.64 62.78
N LEU A 10 24.66 -0.62 63.23
CA LEU A 10 25.29 -0.94 64.52
C LEU A 10 25.77 -2.40 64.64
N PHE A 11 26.70 -2.84 63.79
CA PHE A 11 27.51 -4.05 64.02
C PHE A 11 29.00 -3.73 64.19
N GLY A 12 29.27 -2.64 64.91
CA GLY A 12 30.61 -2.14 65.24
C GLY A 12 30.73 -1.70 66.70
N ALA A 13 30.38 -2.57 67.66
CA ALA A 13 30.62 -2.33 69.08
C ALA A 13 30.75 -3.64 69.90
N LEU A 14 32.01 -4.00 70.15
CA LEU A 14 32.58 -4.65 71.34
C LEU A 14 31.85 -5.76 72.14
N MET A 15 32.65 -6.79 72.40
CA MET A 15 32.62 -7.73 73.53
C MET A 15 32.27 -7.08 74.88
N MET A 16 31.65 -7.83 75.82
CA MET A 16 32.39 -8.46 76.95
C MET A 16 31.52 -9.15 78.01
N VAL A 17 32.06 -10.29 78.49
CA VAL A 17 31.94 -10.88 79.85
C VAL A 17 30.66 -11.64 80.25
N SER A 18 30.93 -12.85 80.77
CA SER A 18 30.09 -13.86 81.41
C SER A 18 29.40 -13.35 82.71
N THR A 19 28.34 -13.97 83.24
CA THR A 19 28.28 -15.35 83.76
C THR A 19 26.85 -15.90 83.83
N GLY A 20 26.71 -17.23 83.77
CA GLY A 20 25.43 -17.91 83.90
C GLY A 20 25.13 -18.41 85.32
N VAL A 21 23.86 -18.71 85.56
CA VAL A 21 23.42 -19.72 86.54
C VAL A 21 22.39 -20.61 85.83
N PHE A 22 22.49 -21.93 86.05
CA PHE A 22 21.78 -23.02 85.39
C PHE A 22 20.26 -22.80 85.13
N THR A 23 19.84 -23.12 83.90
CA THR A 23 18.45 -23.47 83.54
C THR A 23 18.39 -24.86 82.88
N SER A 24 17.21 -25.46 82.90
CA SER A 24 16.97 -26.89 82.70
C SER A 24 17.00 -27.33 81.23
N CYS A 25 17.35 -28.60 80.97
CA CYS A 25 17.36 -29.19 79.62
C CYS A 25 15.97 -29.25 78.94
N LYS A 26 14.88 -28.82 79.58
CA LYS A 26 13.54 -28.83 78.99
C LYS A 26 13.29 -27.68 77.99
N ASP A 27 13.85 -26.49 78.24
CA ASP A 27 13.59 -25.34 77.35
C ASP A 27 14.18 -25.57 75.94
N TYR A 28 15.28 -26.34 75.83
CA TYR A 28 15.89 -26.68 74.55
C TYR A 28 15.04 -27.63 73.69
N ASP A 29 14.36 -28.60 74.28
CA ASP A 29 13.47 -29.51 73.52
C ASP A 29 12.22 -28.74 73.05
N ASP A 30 11.61 -27.91 73.90
CA ASP A 30 10.46 -27.09 73.52
C ASP A 30 10.82 -26.02 72.44
N ASP A 31 12.04 -25.47 72.48
CA ASP A 31 12.58 -24.57 71.43
C ASP A 31 12.85 -25.32 70.10
N ILE A 32 13.29 -26.58 70.15
CA ILE A 32 13.54 -27.43 68.97
C ILE A 32 12.22 -27.82 68.30
N ASP A 33 11.23 -28.30 69.05
CA ASP A 33 9.89 -28.61 68.52
C ASP A 33 9.25 -27.35 67.90
N GLY A 34 9.40 -26.19 68.56
CA GLY A 34 8.94 -24.89 68.06
C GLY A 34 9.68 -24.38 66.81
N LEU A 35 10.90 -24.87 66.54
CA LEU A 35 11.65 -24.61 65.31
C LEU A 35 11.30 -25.60 64.20
N GLU A 36 11.09 -26.88 64.52
CA GLU A 36 10.68 -27.91 63.56
C GLU A 36 9.25 -27.68 63.05
N GLN A 37 8.34 -27.22 63.92
CA GLN A 37 7.01 -26.76 63.51
C GLN A 37 7.08 -25.56 62.56
N LYS A 38 7.87 -24.53 62.89
CA LYS A 38 8.08 -23.36 62.00
C LYS A 38 8.73 -23.73 60.67
N TYR A 39 9.68 -24.66 60.68
CA TYR A 39 10.30 -25.18 59.46
C TYR A 39 9.27 -25.91 58.59
N THR A 40 8.42 -26.74 59.19
CA THR A 40 7.34 -27.46 58.51
C THR A 40 6.30 -26.51 57.93
N ASP A 41 5.86 -25.51 58.69
CA ASP A 41 4.89 -24.50 58.25
C ASP A 41 5.47 -23.65 57.10
N LEU A 42 6.74 -23.19 57.23
CA LEU A 42 7.44 -22.41 56.21
C LEU A 42 7.66 -23.21 54.91
N ASN A 43 7.99 -24.51 55.02
CA ASN A 43 8.15 -25.39 53.85
C ASN A 43 6.81 -25.69 53.16
N THR A 44 5.71 -25.74 53.93
CA THR A 44 4.35 -25.87 53.40
C THR A 44 3.91 -24.59 52.67
N GLU A 45 4.15 -23.42 53.27
CA GLU A 45 3.85 -22.13 52.65
C GLU A 45 4.70 -21.87 51.41
N LEU A 46 6.00 -22.23 51.43
CA LEU A 46 6.88 -22.18 50.26
C LEU A 46 6.39 -23.12 49.13
N SER A 47 5.91 -24.31 49.47
CA SER A 47 5.33 -25.24 48.49
C SER A 47 4.03 -24.72 47.87
N ALA A 48 3.15 -24.10 48.67
CA ALA A 48 1.94 -23.46 48.18
C ALA A 48 2.24 -22.25 47.28
N GLN A 49 3.21 -21.41 47.66
CA GLN A 49 3.68 -20.30 46.83
C GLN A 49 4.29 -20.79 45.52
N LYS A 50 5.11 -21.87 45.55
CA LYS A 50 5.65 -22.52 44.35
C LYS A 50 4.54 -22.95 43.38
N THR A 51 3.52 -23.67 43.85
CA THR A 51 2.40 -24.11 43.01
C THR A 51 1.61 -22.93 42.43
N SER A 52 1.45 -21.85 43.19
CA SER A 52 0.83 -20.61 42.70
C SER A 52 1.69 -19.94 41.60
N LEU A 53 3.02 -19.94 41.77
CA LEU A 53 3.97 -19.40 40.80
C LEU A 53 3.99 -20.23 39.50
N GLU A 54 4.01 -21.56 39.60
CA GLU A 54 3.94 -22.48 38.46
C GLU A 54 2.65 -22.28 37.64
N LYS A 55 1.51 -22.07 38.32
CA LYS A 55 0.22 -21.79 37.67
C LYS A 55 0.19 -20.41 37.00
N ALA A 56 0.78 -19.39 37.64
CA ALA A 56 0.90 -18.06 37.04
C ALA A 56 1.83 -18.08 35.80
N LEU A 57 2.94 -18.82 35.88
CA LEU A 57 3.89 -18.98 34.77
C LEU A 57 3.25 -19.69 33.57
N ALA A 58 2.43 -20.72 33.79
CA ALA A 58 1.68 -21.39 32.74
C ALA A 58 0.64 -20.46 32.05
N GLY A 59 0.02 -19.54 32.80
CA GLY A 59 -0.85 -18.51 32.23
C GLY A 59 -0.08 -17.52 31.35
N VAL A 60 1.02 -16.97 31.87
CA VAL A 60 1.92 -16.07 31.12
C VAL A 60 2.46 -16.75 29.84
N GLN A 61 2.72 -18.06 29.88
CA GLN A 61 3.16 -18.79 28.70
C GLN A 61 2.07 -18.91 27.63
N ALA A 62 0.83 -19.24 28.03
CA ALA A 62 -0.29 -19.30 27.08
C ALA A 62 -0.56 -17.94 26.43
N ASP A 63 -0.44 -16.85 27.18
CA ASP A 63 -0.56 -15.48 26.66
C ASP A 63 0.58 -15.11 25.70
N ALA A 64 1.81 -15.58 25.98
CA ALA A 64 2.97 -15.39 25.12
C ALA A 64 2.87 -16.17 23.79
N ASP A 65 2.43 -17.43 23.84
CA ASP A 65 2.21 -18.27 22.66
C ASP A 65 1.10 -17.67 21.77
N ALA A 66 0.02 -17.15 22.37
CA ALA A 66 -1.03 -16.45 21.65
C ALA A 66 -0.54 -15.14 20.98
N ALA A 67 0.34 -14.39 21.65
CA ALA A 67 0.95 -13.18 21.10
C ALA A 67 1.92 -13.48 19.95
N GLN A 68 2.69 -14.56 20.03
CA GLN A 68 3.58 -15.02 18.96
C GLN A 68 2.77 -15.40 17.70
N VAL A 69 1.72 -16.19 17.85
CA VAL A 69 0.83 -16.57 16.73
C VAL A 69 0.19 -15.34 16.06
N ALA A 70 -0.18 -14.33 16.84
CA ALA A 70 -0.70 -13.06 16.30
C ALA A 70 0.38 -12.26 15.54
N ALA A 71 1.63 -12.26 16.02
CA ALA A 71 2.76 -11.61 15.34
C ALA A 71 3.13 -12.30 14.02
N ASP A 72 3.15 -13.64 13.99
CA ASP A 72 3.41 -14.42 12.78
C ASP A 72 2.31 -14.22 11.71
N ALA A 73 1.04 -14.13 12.12
CA ALA A 73 -0.06 -13.80 11.21
C ALA A 73 0.07 -12.37 10.62
N ALA A 74 0.48 -11.39 11.43
CA ALA A 74 0.70 -10.02 10.96
C ALA A 74 1.90 -9.91 9.99
N LYS A 75 2.96 -10.67 10.24
CA LYS A 75 4.16 -10.80 9.39
C LYS A 75 3.82 -11.41 8.03
N ALA A 76 3.07 -12.51 8.01
CA ALA A 76 2.58 -13.13 6.77
C ALA A 76 1.69 -12.19 5.95
N ALA A 77 0.83 -11.39 6.60
CA ALA A 77 0.02 -10.37 5.93
C ALA A 77 0.86 -9.23 5.33
N ALA A 78 1.92 -8.80 6.02
CA ALA A 78 2.84 -7.77 5.53
C ALA A 78 3.68 -8.26 4.33
N ASP A 79 4.20 -9.49 4.38
CA ASP A 79 4.96 -10.09 3.27
C ASP A 79 4.08 -10.31 2.02
N ALA A 80 2.81 -10.67 2.20
CA ALA A 80 1.82 -10.75 1.12
C ALA A 80 1.51 -9.37 0.51
N ALA A 81 1.31 -8.34 1.34
CA ALA A 81 1.08 -6.97 0.88
C ALA A 81 2.28 -6.41 0.10
N LYS A 82 3.51 -6.68 0.55
CA LYS A 82 4.73 -6.32 -0.17
C LYS A 82 4.80 -7.01 -1.54
N THR A 83 4.46 -8.29 -1.61
CA THR A 83 4.49 -9.06 -2.86
C THR A 83 3.52 -8.50 -3.91
N GLU A 84 2.31 -8.12 -3.52
CA GLU A 84 1.33 -7.52 -4.45
C GLU A 84 1.73 -6.08 -4.83
N ALA A 85 2.40 -5.33 -3.94
CA ALA A 85 2.96 -4.01 -4.25
C ALA A 85 4.13 -4.09 -5.24
N ASP A 86 5.08 -5.01 -5.05
CA ASP A 86 6.20 -5.25 -5.97
C ASP A 86 5.67 -5.62 -7.39
N LYS A 87 4.59 -6.41 -7.45
CA LYS A 87 3.89 -6.78 -8.69
C LYS A 87 3.20 -5.57 -9.34
N ALA A 88 2.49 -4.74 -8.57
CA ALA A 88 1.87 -3.51 -9.09
C ALA A 88 2.90 -2.50 -9.64
N VAL A 89 4.09 -2.41 -9.03
CA VAL A 89 5.21 -1.60 -9.53
C VAL A 89 5.76 -2.17 -10.85
N ALA A 90 5.86 -3.49 -10.98
CA ALA A 90 6.25 -4.14 -12.23
C ALA A 90 5.22 -3.93 -13.35
N GLU A 91 3.93 -4.05 -13.04
CA GLU A 91 2.83 -3.80 -13.99
C GLU A 91 2.78 -2.33 -14.43
N ALA A 92 2.91 -1.37 -13.51
CA ALA A 92 3.00 0.06 -13.84
C ALA A 92 4.22 0.39 -14.71
N SER A 93 5.37 -0.25 -14.45
CA SER A 93 6.58 -0.12 -15.27
C SER A 93 6.40 -0.68 -16.68
N ALA A 94 5.68 -1.80 -16.82
CA ALA A 94 5.32 -2.37 -18.12
C ALA A 94 4.32 -1.50 -18.89
N VAL A 95 3.32 -0.92 -18.22
CA VAL A 95 2.38 0.04 -18.81
C VAL A 95 3.09 1.31 -19.29
N LYS A 96 4.05 1.83 -18.51
CA LYS A 96 4.91 2.96 -18.92
C LYS A 96 5.70 2.62 -20.20
N ALA A 97 6.38 1.48 -20.24
CA ALA A 97 7.12 1.04 -21.43
C ALA A 97 6.21 0.83 -22.65
N LEU A 98 4.98 0.34 -22.46
CA LEU A 98 3.97 0.21 -23.51
C LEU A 98 3.46 1.56 -24.01
N ALA A 99 3.26 2.54 -23.12
CA ALA A 99 2.85 3.89 -23.49
C ALA A 99 3.96 4.67 -24.23
N GLU A 100 5.20 4.57 -23.76
CA GLU A 100 6.38 5.13 -24.43
C GLU A 100 6.58 4.49 -25.82
N LYS A 101 6.39 3.17 -25.93
CA LYS A 101 6.40 2.47 -27.22
C LYS A 101 5.25 2.91 -28.13
N ALA A 102 4.02 3.01 -27.63
CA ALA A 102 2.87 3.44 -28.42
C ALA A 102 3.03 4.89 -28.95
N ALA A 103 3.58 5.79 -28.14
CA ALA A 103 3.91 7.16 -28.56
C ALA A 103 5.03 7.20 -29.63
N SER A 104 5.99 6.27 -29.57
CA SER A 104 7.04 6.12 -30.58
C SER A 104 6.52 5.51 -31.89
N ASP A 105 5.68 4.47 -31.79
CA ASP A 105 5.04 3.82 -32.93
C ASP A 105 4.08 4.79 -33.66
N ALA A 106 3.29 5.58 -32.92
CA ALA A 106 2.44 6.61 -33.49
C ALA A 106 3.24 7.71 -34.22
N LYS A 107 4.40 8.12 -33.70
CA LYS A 107 5.32 9.03 -34.41
C LYS A 107 5.89 8.39 -35.67
N ALA A 108 6.28 7.11 -35.60
CA ALA A 108 6.82 6.39 -36.76
C ALA A 108 5.78 6.26 -37.89
N GLU A 109 4.53 5.94 -37.56
CA GLU A 109 3.45 5.80 -38.54
C GLU A 109 3.03 7.17 -39.11
N ALA A 110 2.91 8.23 -38.29
CA ALA A 110 2.64 9.58 -38.78
C ALA A 110 3.73 10.11 -39.73
N ILE A 111 5.01 9.82 -39.45
CA ILE A 111 6.13 10.14 -40.35
C ILE A 111 6.03 9.33 -41.66
N LYS A 112 5.61 8.06 -41.59
CA LYS A 112 5.44 7.17 -42.74
C LYS A 112 4.27 7.58 -43.63
N GLU A 113 3.13 7.97 -43.06
CA GLU A 113 1.98 8.52 -43.78
C GLU A 113 2.32 9.87 -44.43
N ALA A 114 2.94 10.80 -43.69
CA ALA A 114 3.38 12.08 -44.24
C ALA A 114 4.35 11.89 -45.43
N LYS A 115 5.26 10.90 -45.33
CA LYS A 115 6.20 10.57 -46.40
C LYS A 115 5.52 9.94 -47.62
N ALA A 116 4.57 9.03 -47.42
CA ALA A 116 3.77 8.47 -48.51
C ALA A 116 2.94 9.54 -49.24
N TYR A 117 2.35 10.48 -48.49
CA TYR A 117 1.60 11.60 -49.04
C TYR A 117 2.49 12.60 -49.80
N ILE A 118 3.72 12.84 -49.32
CA ILE A 118 4.75 13.60 -50.06
C ILE A 118 5.17 12.88 -51.35
N ASP A 119 5.40 11.57 -51.31
CA ASP A 119 5.75 10.76 -52.49
C ASP A 119 4.60 10.68 -53.53
N GLU A 120 3.35 10.90 -53.09
CA GLU A 120 2.16 10.99 -53.95
C GLU A 120 1.95 12.41 -54.52
N LEU A 121 2.14 13.45 -53.71
CA LEU A 121 2.18 14.85 -54.17
C LEU A 121 3.35 15.12 -55.12
N MET A 122 4.51 14.48 -54.95
CA MET A 122 5.62 14.62 -55.91
C MET A 122 5.35 13.97 -57.27
N LYS A 123 4.26 13.21 -57.45
CA LYS A 123 3.85 12.68 -58.77
C LYS A 123 2.98 13.64 -59.59
N ASN A 124 2.35 14.64 -58.98
CA ASN A 124 1.48 15.61 -59.67
C ASN A 124 1.71 17.02 -59.13
N VAL A 125 1.93 18.01 -60.00
CA VAL A 125 2.26 19.39 -59.59
C VAL A 125 1.15 19.99 -58.73
N ALA A 126 1.40 20.13 -57.42
CA ALA A 126 0.46 20.65 -56.44
C ALA A 126 0.29 22.18 -56.54
N THR A 127 -0.90 22.67 -56.15
CA THR A 127 -1.28 24.09 -56.16
C THR A 127 -1.10 24.75 -54.80
N ASP A 128 -0.99 26.09 -54.78
CA ASP A 128 -0.78 26.88 -53.55
C ASP A 128 -1.91 26.68 -52.51
N GLU A 129 -3.13 26.43 -52.96
CA GLU A 129 -4.28 26.11 -52.10
C GLU A 129 -4.06 24.81 -51.30
N GLU A 130 -3.50 23.77 -51.96
CA GLU A 130 -3.24 22.46 -51.38
C GLU A 130 -2.05 22.51 -50.41
N LEU A 131 -1.04 23.33 -50.70
CA LEU A 131 0.08 23.64 -49.81
C LEU A 131 -0.37 24.42 -48.56
N SER A 132 -1.31 25.35 -48.70
CA SER A 132 -1.88 26.11 -47.57
C SER A 132 -2.66 25.20 -46.60
N VAL A 133 -3.50 24.29 -47.13
CA VAL A 133 -4.20 23.28 -46.33
C VAL A 133 -3.22 22.32 -45.64
N LEU A 134 -2.10 21.99 -46.29
CA LEU A 134 -1.07 21.16 -45.68
C LEU A 134 -0.35 21.89 -44.53
N SER A 135 -0.03 23.18 -44.68
CA SER A 135 0.55 24.00 -43.61
C SER A 135 -0.37 24.05 -42.38
N GLY A 136 -1.67 24.37 -42.56
CA GLY A 136 -2.62 24.46 -41.45
C GLY A 136 -2.79 23.14 -40.68
N LYS A 137 -2.65 21.99 -41.36
CA LYS A 137 -2.63 20.67 -40.68
C LYS A 137 -1.32 20.42 -39.93
N ILE A 138 -0.17 20.83 -40.47
CA ILE A 138 1.12 20.74 -39.79
C ILE A 138 1.13 21.61 -38.53
N ASP A 139 0.59 22.84 -38.61
CA ASP A 139 0.51 23.76 -37.47
C ASP A 139 -0.42 23.22 -36.36
N GLY A 140 -1.55 22.61 -36.72
CA GLY A 140 -2.43 21.91 -35.78
C GLY A 140 -1.73 20.74 -35.08
N ILE A 141 -1.09 19.85 -35.84
CA ILE A 141 -0.30 18.73 -35.28
C ILE A 141 0.82 19.24 -34.37
N GLN A 142 1.49 20.33 -34.75
CA GLN A 142 2.56 20.93 -33.95
C GLN A 142 2.04 21.54 -32.63
N SER A 143 0.82 22.08 -32.63
CA SER A 143 0.12 22.56 -31.43
C SER A 143 -0.25 21.40 -30.51
N ASP A 144 -0.90 20.35 -31.03
CA ASP A 144 -1.31 19.18 -30.25
C ASP A 144 -0.10 18.44 -29.65
N LEU A 145 1.01 18.34 -30.40
CA LEU A 145 2.26 17.75 -29.92
C LEU A 145 2.91 18.56 -28.78
N ASN A 146 2.74 19.89 -28.78
CA ASN A 146 3.25 20.75 -27.71
C ASN A 146 2.36 20.66 -26.46
N THR A 147 1.04 20.59 -26.62
CA THR A 147 0.10 20.36 -25.51
C THR A 147 0.38 19.01 -24.84
N MET A 148 0.44 17.92 -25.61
CA MET A 148 0.81 16.59 -25.09
C MET A 148 2.16 16.58 -24.36
N LYS A 149 3.10 17.44 -24.74
CA LYS A 149 4.42 17.52 -24.10
C LYS A 149 4.39 18.24 -22.75
N GLU A 150 3.53 19.25 -22.58
CA GLU A 150 3.26 19.84 -21.26
C GLU A 150 2.46 18.86 -20.39
N ASP A 151 1.42 18.21 -20.93
CA ASP A 151 0.64 17.19 -20.20
C ASP A 151 1.52 16.03 -19.68
N LEU A 152 2.43 15.52 -20.52
CA LEU A 152 3.41 14.48 -20.13
C LEU A 152 4.43 14.96 -19.08
N LYS A 153 4.73 16.25 -19.05
CA LYS A 153 5.67 16.87 -18.10
C LYS A 153 5.00 17.00 -16.72
N ASP A 154 3.78 17.49 -16.67
CA ASP A 154 3.03 17.67 -15.43
C ASP A 154 2.64 16.31 -14.81
N LEU A 155 2.20 15.36 -15.64
CA LEU A 155 1.97 13.97 -15.20
C LEU A 155 3.24 13.30 -14.65
N GLY A 156 4.42 13.69 -15.15
CA GLY A 156 5.72 13.22 -14.66
C GLY A 156 6.14 13.83 -13.32
N VAL A 157 5.66 15.03 -12.99
CA VAL A 157 5.88 15.67 -11.68
C VAL A 157 5.00 15.03 -10.61
N ASP A 158 3.71 14.85 -10.91
CA ASP A 158 2.76 14.20 -10.00
C ASP A 158 3.15 12.75 -9.68
N LEU A 159 3.59 11.98 -10.69
CA LEU A 159 4.03 10.60 -10.49
C LEU A 159 5.29 10.51 -9.61
N ASN A 160 6.23 11.45 -9.74
CA ASN A 160 7.42 11.49 -8.87
C ASN A 160 7.04 11.83 -7.42
N ALA A 161 6.09 12.74 -7.19
CA ALA A 161 5.60 13.06 -5.85
C ALA A 161 4.92 11.85 -5.18
N GLU A 162 4.10 11.10 -5.90
CA GLU A 162 3.44 9.88 -5.43
C GLU A 162 4.44 8.72 -5.18
N VAL A 163 5.46 8.57 -6.02
CA VAL A 163 6.56 7.60 -5.82
C VAL A 163 7.38 7.95 -4.57
N GLU A 164 7.70 9.22 -4.36
CA GLU A 164 8.38 9.66 -3.13
C GLU A 164 7.51 9.47 -1.88
N ALA A 165 6.20 9.70 -1.97
CA ALA A 165 5.27 9.46 -0.87
C ALA A 165 5.21 7.96 -0.50
N ARG A 166 5.16 7.08 -1.50
CA ARG A 166 5.18 5.62 -1.31
C ARG A 166 6.51 5.12 -0.75
N ALA A 167 7.65 5.59 -1.27
CA ALA A 167 8.97 5.24 -0.73
C ALA A 167 9.14 5.63 0.75
N LYS A 168 8.54 6.75 1.18
CA LYS A 168 8.50 7.18 2.59
C LYS A 168 7.56 6.31 3.43
N ALA A 169 6.44 5.84 2.87
CA ALA A 169 5.54 4.89 3.52
C ALA A 169 6.19 3.49 3.68
N ASP A 170 6.87 2.99 2.66
CA ASP A 170 7.59 1.71 2.70
C ASP A 170 8.73 1.72 3.73
N GLN A 171 9.50 2.81 3.83
CA GLN A 171 10.47 2.99 4.91
C GLN A 171 9.82 2.97 6.30
N ALA A 172 8.67 3.64 6.46
CA ALA A 172 7.95 3.65 7.73
C ALA A 172 7.41 2.26 8.12
N LEU A 173 6.94 1.47 7.15
CA LEU A 173 6.46 0.10 7.37
C LEU A 173 7.62 -0.86 7.66
N GLN A 174 8.74 -0.75 6.95
CA GLN A 174 9.95 -1.56 7.19
C GLN A 174 10.51 -1.31 8.61
N VAL A 175 10.52 -0.06 9.08
CA VAL A 175 10.90 0.28 10.46
C VAL A 175 9.97 -0.37 11.50
N GLN A 176 8.67 -0.51 11.21
CA GLN A 176 7.73 -1.21 12.09
C GLN A 176 7.93 -2.73 12.07
N ILE A 177 8.16 -3.33 10.89
CA ILE A 177 8.47 -4.77 10.74
C ILE A 177 9.75 -5.13 11.50
N ASP A 178 10.81 -4.32 11.38
CA ASP A 178 12.07 -4.58 12.06
C ASP A 178 12.01 -4.31 13.58
N ALA A 179 11.10 -3.43 14.03
CA ALA A 179 10.79 -3.29 15.44
C ALA A 179 10.06 -4.52 16.01
N LEU A 180 9.10 -5.08 15.25
CA LEU A 180 8.37 -6.29 15.64
C LEU A 180 9.29 -7.53 15.68
N LYS A 181 10.14 -7.74 14.68
CA LYS A 181 11.15 -8.82 14.69
C LYS A 181 12.11 -8.74 15.89
N LYS A 182 12.54 -7.52 16.26
CA LYS A 182 13.40 -7.31 17.44
C LYS A 182 12.66 -7.59 18.75
N PHE A 183 11.36 -7.33 18.81
CA PHE A 183 10.52 -7.67 19.95
C PHE A 183 10.29 -9.19 20.07
N GLU A 184 10.03 -9.87 18.94
CA GLU A 184 9.95 -11.33 18.80
C GLU A 184 11.22 -12.00 19.36
N GLU A 185 12.40 -11.65 18.82
CA GLU A 185 13.69 -12.19 19.27
C GLU A 185 14.01 -11.92 20.75
N ALA A 186 13.65 -10.73 21.26
CA ALA A 186 13.90 -10.36 22.65
C ALA A 186 12.99 -11.12 23.62
N THR A 187 11.77 -11.44 23.21
CA THR A 187 10.81 -12.21 24.01
C THR A 187 11.19 -13.68 24.04
N GLY A 188 11.50 -14.29 22.90
CA GLY A 188 11.94 -15.68 22.80
C GLY A 188 13.19 -15.99 23.64
N LYS A 189 14.26 -15.19 23.49
CA LYS A 189 15.49 -15.34 24.28
C LYS A 189 15.27 -15.21 25.79
N LYS A 190 14.27 -14.43 26.21
CA LYS A 190 13.93 -14.25 27.62
C LYS A 190 13.12 -15.43 28.16
N PHE A 191 12.28 -16.05 27.32
CA PHE A 191 11.59 -17.29 27.66
C PHE A 191 12.57 -18.47 27.79
N ASP A 192 13.47 -18.66 26.82
CA ASP A 192 14.51 -19.70 26.87
C ASP A 192 15.38 -19.60 28.14
N SER A 193 15.71 -18.37 28.55
CA SER A 193 16.47 -18.09 29.77
C SER A 193 15.71 -18.50 31.04
N LEU A 194 14.42 -18.18 31.13
CA LEU A 194 13.57 -18.56 32.27
C LEU A 194 13.32 -20.07 32.32
N GLN A 195 13.12 -20.71 31.17
CA GLN A 195 12.98 -22.16 31.04
C GLN A 195 14.27 -22.88 31.50
N GLY A 196 15.44 -22.38 31.07
CA GLY A 196 16.73 -22.91 31.49
C GLY A 196 17.01 -22.76 33.00
N GLN A 197 16.61 -21.63 33.60
CA GLN A 197 16.70 -21.44 35.06
C GLN A 197 15.74 -22.36 35.83
N LEU A 198 14.52 -22.55 35.32
CA LEU A 198 13.53 -23.44 35.90
C LEU A 198 14.01 -24.91 35.89
N ASP A 199 14.60 -25.35 34.79
CA ASP A 199 15.10 -26.72 34.66
C ASP A 199 16.42 -26.94 35.42
N ALA A 200 17.25 -25.90 35.59
CA ALA A 200 18.40 -25.94 36.51
C ALA A 200 17.94 -26.13 37.97
N MET A 201 16.99 -25.31 38.45
CA MET A 201 16.45 -25.42 39.81
C MET A 201 15.78 -26.78 40.07
N LYS A 202 15.04 -27.34 39.09
CA LYS A 202 14.49 -28.70 39.19
C LYS A 202 15.57 -29.78 39.32
N LYS A 203 16.74 -29.57 38.71
CA LYS A 203 17.84 -30.55 38.65
C LYS A 203 18.75 -30.47 39.88
N GLU A 204 19.00 -29.28 40.41
CA GLU A 204 19.71 -29.08 41.69
C GLU A 204 18.88 -29.60 42.88
N LEU A 205 17.55 -29.47 42.83
CA LEU A 205 16.66 -30.03 43.86
C LEU A 205 16.63 -31.58 43.86
N ALA A 206 17.07 -32.23 42.79
CA ALA A 206 16.95 -33.68 42.61
C ALA A 206 18.17 -34.48 43.07
N ASN A 207 19.39 -33.92 42.99
CA ASN A 207 20.63 -34.68 43.15
C ASN A 207 21.58 -34.06 44.20
N LEU A 208 21.65 -34.69 45.37
CA LEU A 208 22.66 -34.42 46.39
C LEU A 208 23.60 -35.64 46.55
N GLY A 209 24.75 -35.61 45.86
CA GLY A 209 26.01 -36.14 46.39
C GLY A 209 26.66 -37.36 45.70
N SER A 210 27.89 -37.17 45.21
CA SER A 210 29.11 -37.84 45.70
C SER A 210 30.35 -37.52 44.82
N LYS A 211 31.54 -37.95 45.26
CA LYS A 211 32.88 -37.47 44.83
C LYS A 211 33.18 -37.43 43.31
N GLU A 212 32.52 -38.22 42.47
CA GLU A 212 32.63 -38.16 41.00
C GLU A 212 32.09 -36.82 40.44
N GLU A 213 31.18 -36.17 41.19
CA GLU A 213 30.75 -34.80 40.97
C GLU A 213 31.89 -33.79 41.08
N ILE A 214 32.96 -34.02 41.86
CA ILE A 214 34.04 -33.03 42.01
C ILE A 214 34.92 -32.95 40.76
N GLU A 215 35.21 -34.08 40.12
CA GLU A 215 35.95 -34.10 38.85
C GLU A 215 35.09 -33.58 37.70
N ASN A 216 33.79 -33.91 37.70
CA ASN A 216 32.83 -33.29 36.77
C ASN A 216 32.60 -31.80 37.06
N LEU A 217 32.64 -31.33 38.32
CA LEU A 217 32.58 -29.91 38.69
C LEU A 217 33.85 -29.16 38.27
N LEU A 218 35.03 -29.78 38.30
CA LEU A 218 36.25 -29.17 37.75
C LEU A 218 36.19 -29.04 36.22
N LYS A 219 35.68 -30.06 35.54
CA LYS A 219 35.49 -30.02 34.08
C LYS A 219 34.39 -29.02 33.70
N LYS A 220 33.25 -29.08 34.40
CA LYS A 220 32.09 -28.19 34.23
C LYS A 220 32.44 -26.75 34.65
N ALA A 221 33.28 -26.50 35.64
CA ALA A 221 33.78 -25.16 35.95
C ALA A 221 34.76 -24.63 34.89
N ASN A 222 35.50 -25.49 34.19
CA ASN A 222 36.33 -25.06 33.06
C ASN A 222 35.48 -24.80 31.80
N GLU A 223 34.44 -25.61 31.56
CA GLU A 223 33.43 -25.40 30.51
C GLU A 223 32.51 -24.21 30.83
N GLU A 224 32.16 -23.98 32.10
CA GLU A 224 31.41 -22.82 32.60
C GLU A 224 32.29 -21.58 32.67
N MET A 225 33.60 -21.67 32.88
CA MET A 225 34.50 -20.53 32.71
C MET A 225 34.67 -20.17 31.23
N GLN A 226 34.72 -21.13 30.32
CA GLN A 226 34.70 -20.87 28.87
C GLN A 226 33.34 -20.30 28.42
N LYS A 227 32.25 -20.89 28.91
CA LYS A 227 30.89 -20.43 28.65
C LYS A 227 30.62 -19.09 29.31
N GLU A 228 31.13 -18.79 30.49
CA GLU A 228 30.97 -17.50 31.16
C GLU A 228 31.93 -16.45 30.58
N VAL A 229 33.10 -16.82 30.05
CA VAL A 229 33.86 -15.92 29.18
C VAL A 229 33.09 -15.63 27.89
N SER A 230 32.40 -16.62 27.30
CA SER A 230 31.57 -16.45 26.11
C SER A 230 30.25 -15.70 26.38
N ASP A 231 29.61 -15.93 27.52
CA ASP A 231 28.37 -15.29 27.96
C ASP A 231 28.66 -13.92 28.57
N GLN A 232 29.84 -13.68 29.16
CA GLN A 232 30.34 -12.33 29.42
C GLN A 232 30.74 -11.65 28.11
N LEU A 233 31.21 -12.34 27.07
CA LEU A 233 31.43 -11.74 25.74
C LEU A 233 30.10 -11.40 25.06
N ASN A 234 29.08 -12.25 25.15
CA ASN A 234 27.75 -12.03 24.59
C ASN A 234 26.94 -11.01 25.41
N THR A 235 27.10 -10.99 26.73
CA THR A 235 26.58 -9.94 27.62
C THR A 235 27.34 -8.64 27.42
N LEU A 236 28.64 -8.67 27.14
CA LEU A 236 29.41 -7.52 26.70
C LEU A 236 28.89 -7.02 25.34
N LEU A 237 28.60 -7.89 24.37
CA LEU A 237 27.95 -7.51 23.11
C LEU A 237 26.54 -6.92 23.32
N GLY A 238 25.72 -7.51 24.21
CA GLY A 238 24.38 -7.01 24.55
C GLY A 238 24.40 -5.68 25.30
N VAL A 239 25.36 -5.51 26.21
CA VAL A 239 25.63 -4.23 26.88
C VAL A 239 26.19 -3.22 25.88
N LEU A 240 27.10 -3.59 24.98
CA LEU A 240 27.64 -2.73 23.91
C LEU A 240 26.57 -2.30 22.90
N SER A 241 25.57 -3.14 22.61
CA SER A 241 24.52 -2.87 21.61
C SER A 241 23.29 -2.12 22.15
N ALA A 242 23.19 -1.92 23.47
CA ALA A 242 22.22 -1.01 24.11
C ALA A 242 22.88 0.15 24.89
N ARG A 243 24.22 0.20 24.92
CA ARG A 243 25.02 1.31 25.45
C ARG A 243 25.08 2.43 24.43
N LEU A 244 24.90 3.66 24.90
CA LEU A 244 25.16 4.86 24.09
C LEU A 244 26.63 4.85 23.66
N ASN A 245 26.87 4.78 22.35
CA ASN A 245 28.20 4.70 21.74
C ASN A 245 28.58 5.99 21.01
N SER A 246 27.60 6.69 20.42
CA SER A 246 27.79 8.05 19.89
C SER A 246 26.53 8.89 20.04
N LEU A 247 26.73 10.21 20.04
CA LEU A 247 25.70 11.22 19.84
C LEU A 247 26.02 11.93 18.53
N VAL A 248 25.02 12.15 17.69
CA VAL A 248 25.16 12.90 16.43
C VAL A 248 24.22 14.09 16.48
N PHE A 249 24.76 15.30 16.38
CA PHE A 249 23.99 16.53 16.39
C PHE A 249 23.02 16.60 15.21
N LYS A 250 21.84 17.16 15.45
CA LYS A 250 20.83 17.43 14.44
C LYS A 250 20.76 18.95 14.22
N PRO A 251 21.25 19.47 13.08
CA PRO A 251 21.29 20.90 12.83
C PRO A 251 19.90 21.54 12.76
N ALA A 252 19.78 22.75 13.29
CA ALA A 252 18.59 23.59 13.12
C ALA A 252 18.66 24.41 11.81
N PHE A 253 19.88 24.78 11.37
CA PHE A 253 20.16 25.44 10.10
C PHE A 253 21.64 25.27 9.71
N TYR A 254 22.00 25.74 8.52
CA TYR A 254 23.39 25.83 8.05
C TYR A 254 23.90 27.28 8.11
N TYR A 255 24.95 27.54 8.88
CA TYR A 255 25.59 28.84 9.00
C TYR A 255 26.83 28.89 8.08
N GLN A 256 26.73 29.60 6.96
CA GLN A 256 27.73 29.58 5.87
C GLN A 256 28.13 28.16 5.41
N GLY A 257 27.19 27.21 5.45
CA GLY A 257 27.42 25.80 5.11
C GLY A 257 27.88 24.91 6.28
N ILE A 258 28.05 25.45 7.49
CA ILE A 258 28.39 24.70 8.71
C ILE A 258 27.10 24.33 9.47
N GLU A 259 26.98 23.10 9.93
CA GLU A 259 25.85 22.62 10.74
C GLU A 259 25.75 23.38 12.07
N ALA A 260 24.61 24.04 12.30
CA ALA A 260 24.48 25.03 13.37
C ALA A 260 23.16 24.96 14.14
N MET A 261 23.19 25.54 15.34
CA MET A 261 22.03 25.88 16.17
C MET A 261 22.06 27.36 16.57
N GLY A 262 20.88 27.90 16.88
CA GLY A 262 20.70 29.29 17.27
C GLY A 262 20.69 29.44 18.79
N ALA A 263 21.62 30.24 19.31
CA ALA A 263 21.50 30.83 20.63
C ALA A 263 20.62 32.08 20.51
N TYR A 264 19.29 31.89 20.58
CA TYR A 264 18.33 32.98 20.50
C TYR A 264 18.49 33.93 21.70
N SER A 265 18.49 35.23 21.48
CA SER A 265 18.48 36.26 22.52
C SER A 265 17.31 37.20 22.27
N TYR A 266 16.22 37.02 23.02
CA TYR A 266 15.03 37.84 22.92
C TYR A 266 15.21 39.14 23.69
N ASN A 267 15.47 40.21 22.97
CA ASN A 267 15.60 41.56 23.49
C ASN A 267 14.20 42.16 23.67
N TYR A 268 13.85 42.54 24.88
CA TYR A 268 12.56 43.16 25.19
C TYR A 268 12.71 44.27 26.23
N ASN A 269 11.84 45.27 26.16
CA ASN A 269 11.77 46.28 27.21
C ASN A 269 11.02 45.69 28.39
N VAL A 270 11.62 45.74 29.59
CA VAL A 270 10.99 45.19 30.79
C VAL A 270 9.71 45.95 31.09
N LEU A 271 8.57 45.29 30.96
CA LEU A 271 7.29 45.92 31.25
C LEU A 271 6.99 45.78 32.75
N THR A 272 6.39 46.82 33.32
CA THR A 272 5.78 46.76 34.66
C THR A 272 4.32 47.17 34.56
N VAL A 273 3.44 46.35 35.11
CA VAL A 273 1.99 46.56 35.08
C VAL A 273 1.50 46.92 36.49
N ASN A 274 0.41 47.68 36.57
CA ASN A 274 -0.20 47.96 37.86
C ASN A 274 -1.00 46.74 38.34
N LYS A 275 -1.19 46.62 39.66
CA LYS A 275 -2.13 45.65 40.23
C LYS A 275 -3.56 46.07 39.89
N ILE A 276 -4.28 45.21 39.19
CA ILE A 276 -5.66 45.41 38.76
C ILE A 276 -6.59 44.41 39.47
N ASN A 277 -7.90 44.53 39.22
CA ASN A 277 -8.92 43.54 39.51
C ASN A 277 -10.17 43.87 38.68
N ALA A 278 -11.13 42.94 38.63
CA ALA A 278 -12.35 43.08 37.84
C ALA A 278 -13.31 44.21 38.31
N ASN A 279 -13.17 44.73 39.55
CA ASN A 279 -14.14 45.62 40.20
C ASN A 279 -13.77 47.12 40.16
N GLY A 280 -12.48 47.44 40.12
CA GLY A 280 -12.00 48.83 40.11
C GLY A 280 -12.11 49.52 38.74
N ASP A 281 -11.63 50.76 38.66
CA ASP A 281 -11.51 51.50 37.40
C ASP A 281 -10.04 51.59 36.97
N PHE A 282 -9.68 50.78 35.98
CA PHE A 282 -8.35 50.63 35.42
C PHE A 282 -8.33 50.93 33.91
N LYS A 283 -9.26 51.76 33.41
CA LYS A 283 -9.31 52.15 31.98
C LYS A 283 -8.05 52.81 31.42
N THR A 284 -7.21 53.36 32.29
CA THR A 284 -5.89 53.93 31.94
C THR A 284 -4.73 52.98 32.22
N ASP A 285 -4.99 51.68 32.44
CA ASP A 285 -3.91 50.72 32.65
C ASP A 285 -3.12 50.51 31.36
N ALA A 286 -1.81 50.62 31.51
CA ALA A 286 -0.84 50.55 30.44
C ALA A 286 0.47 50.01 31.03
N PRO A 287 1.17 49.10 30.34
CA PRO A 287 2.47 48.64 30.78
C PRO A 287 3.46 49.82 30.74
N LYS A 288 4.14 50.08 31.86
CA LYS A 288 5.24 51.03 31.92
C LYS A 288 6.49 50.36 31.34
N VAL A 289 7.01 50.95 30.27
CA VAL A 289 8.24 50.53 29.59
C VAL A 289 9.44 50.88 30.48
N GLY A 290 10.10 49.85 31.01
CA GLY A 290 11.34 49.95 31.76
C GLY A 290 12.58 49.83 30.88
N VAL A 291 13.72 49.56 31.50
CA VAL A 291 15.01 49.39 30.81
C VAL A 291 14.95 48.15 29.91
N ALA A 292 15.54 48.26 28.70
CA ALA A 292 15.76 47.12 27.82
C ALA A 292 16.54 46.00 28.53
N THR A 293 16.11 44.77 28.33
CA THR A 293 16.80 43.58 28.83
C THR A 293 16.84 42.54 27.71
N SER A 294 17.69 41.53 27.85
CA SER A 294 17.71 40.39 26.94
C SER A 294 17.47 39.13 27.74
N MET A 295 16.61 38.26 27.23
CA MET A 295 16.51 36.88 27.68
C MET A 295 16.98 35.98 26.55
N THR A 296 18.20 35.48 26.69
CA THR A 296 18.65 34.28 25.99
C THR A 296 17.96 33.09 26.67
N PRO A 297 17.02 32.37 26.03
CA PRO A 297 16.55 31.10 26.55
C PRO A 297 17.73 30.12 26.62
N GLY A 298 17.47 28.92 27.15
CA GLY A 298 18.41 27.85 26.88
C GLY A 298 18.56 27.64 25.37
N LEU A 299 19.80 27.59 24.88
CA LEU A 299 20.20 26.86 23.69
C LEU A 299 19.47 25.51 23.68
N VAL A 300 18.66 25.27 22.66
CA VAL A 300 17.99 23.98 22.45
C VAL A 300 18.77 23.21 21.40
N ALA A 301 19.31 22.07 21.80
CA ALA A 301 20.11 21.21 20.95
C ALA A 301 19.48 19.81 20.86
N GLU A 302 19.40 19.24 19.66
CA GLU A 302 18.90 17.89 19.45
C GLU A 302 20.02 16.98 18.97
N TYR A 303 20.07 15.76 19.51
CA TYR A 303 21.08 14.75 19.16
C TYR A 303 20.43 13.40 18.92
N HIS A 304 20.79 12.75 17.81
CA HIS A 304 20.49 11.35 17.59
C HIS A 304 21.36 10.48 18.50
N MET A 305 20.72 9.66 19.33
CA MET A 305 21.40 8.64 20.14
C MET A 305 21.73 7.45 19.26
N ASN A 306 22.97 6.95 19.34
CA ASN A 306 23.40 5.75 18.65
C ASN A 306 23.90 4.69 19.65
N PRO A 307 23.27 3.50 19.72
CA PRO A 307 22.06 3.11 18.99
C PRO A 307 20.81 3.84 19.54
N SER A 308 19.79 4.00 18.70
CA SER A 308 18.56 4.77 19.04
C SER A 308 17.74 4.18 20.17
N ILE A 309 18.02 2.93 20.56
CA ILE A 309 17.44 2.23 21.72
C ILE A 309 18.19 2.51 23.04
N ALA A 310 19.25 3.32 23.04
CA ALA A 310 19.99 3.65 24.24
C ALA A 310 19.10 4.35 25.28
N ASP A 311 19.20 3.92 26.54
CA ASP A 311 18.36 4.42 27.63
C ASP A 311 18.88 5.75 28.14
N TRP A 312 18.32 6.85 27.63
CA TRP A 312 18.71 8.21 28.03
C TRP A 312 18.62 8.47 29.54
N LYS A 313 17.83 7.69 30.30
CA LYS A 313 17.74 7.81 31.76
C LYS A 313 19.00 7.35 32.50
N LYS A 314 19.93 6.68 31.81
CA LYS A 314 21.27 6.32 32.32
C LYS A 314 22.33 7.40 32.10
N ILE A 315 21.98 8.50 31.42
CA ILE A 315 22.80 9.72 31.41
C ILE A 315 22.68 10.36 32.79
N THR A 316 23.75 10.30 33.58
CA THR A 316 23.79 10.86 34.94
C THR A 316 24.15 12.35 34.94
N LYS A 317 24.86 12.81 33.91
CA LYS A 317 25.27 14.20 33.72
C LYS A 317 25.48 14.50 32.25
N LEU A 318 25.13 15.72 31.83
CA LEU A 318 25.56 16.30 30.56
C LEU A 318 26.52 17.47 30.82
N THR A 319 27.59 17.58 30.05
CA THR A 319 28.52 18.73 30.00
C THR A 319 28.74 19.18 28.56
N TYR A 320 29.32 20.36 28.35
CA TYR A 320 29.77 20.78 27.02
C TYR A 320 31.29 20.92 26.99
N ILE A 321 31.91 20.46 25.91
CA ILE A 321 33.19 20.97 25.46
C ILE A 321 32.91 22.11 24.50
N SER A 322 33.50 23.26 24.76
CA SER A 322 33.38 24.44 23.94
C SER A 322 34.70 24.85 23.33
N ALA A 323 34.65 25.49 22.17
CA ALA A 323 35.81 26.14 21.57
C ALA A 323 35.37 27.26 20.61
N ASP A 324 36.08 28.38 20.63
CA ASP A 324 36.04 29.31 19.49
C ASP A 324 37.04 28.78 18.44
N LYS A 325 36.53 28.34 17.29
CA LYS A 325 37.34 27.92 16.15
C LYS A 325 37.53 29.10 15.23
N GLU A 326 38.72 29.22 14.68
CA GLU A 326 39.03 30.33 13.81
C GLU A 326 38.74 29.96 12.38
N TYR A 327 38.09 30.86 11.67
CA TYR A 327 37.94 30.72 10.24
C TYR A 327 39.33 30.81 9.60
N LYS A 328 40.21 31.72 10.09
CA LYS A 328 41.69 31.74 9.87
C LYS A 328 42.47 32.49 11.01
N THR A 329 43.03 31.80 12.02
CA THR A 329 44.16 32.24 12.94
C THR A 329 44.02 33.49 13.85
N ARG A 330 44.64 33.65 15.06
CA ARG A 330 45.36 32.71 15.98
C ARG A 330 45.10 33.01 17.50
N ALA A 331 44.12 32.32 18.13
CA ALA A 331 43.61 32.47 19.52
C ALA A 331 42.94 33.85 19.82
N ASN A 332 41.93 34.02 20.68
CA ASN A 332 41.78 33.63 22.09
C ASN A 332 40.29 33.66 22.53
N GLY A 333 39.96 33.07 23.69
CA GLY A 333 38.60 33.08 24.28
C GLY A 333 37.79 31.81 23.95
N VAL A 334 36.90 31.39 24.86
CA VAL A 334 35.98 30.25 24.68
C VAL A 334 34.69 30.52 25.47
N VAL A 335 33.53 30.32 24.84
CA VAL A 335 32.19 30.40 25.46
C VAL A 335 31.94 29.21 26.40
N GLU A 336 31.26 29.41 27.53
CA GLU A 336 30.89 28.32 28.46
C GLU A 336 29.36 28.14 28.50
N ALA A 337 28.91 26.87 28.47
CA ALA A 337 27.50 26.49 28.44
C ALA A 337 27.17 25.45 29.52
N ILE A 338 26.06 25.64 30.22
CA ILE A 338 25.54 24.75 31.27
C ILE A 338 24.20 24.18 30.82
N VAL A 339 24.01 22.86 31.01
CA VAL A 339 22.73 22.20 30.74
C VAL A 339 21.71 22.51 31.84
N ASP A 340 20.55 23.05 31.45
CA ASP A 340 19.40 23.29 32.32
C ASP A 340 18.61 22.00 32.57
N ASN A 341 18.27 21.28 31.50
CA ASN A 341 17.59 19.98 31.55
C ASN A 341 17.70 19.24 30.21
N PHE A 342 17.34 17.95 30.19
CA PHE A 342 17.28 17.14 28.98
C PHE A 342 16.17 16.09 29.06
N LYS A 343 15.68 15.65 27.90
CA LYS A 343 14.70 14.56 27.75
C LYS A 343 15.01 13.77 26.48
N GLY A 344 14.70 12.48 26.48
CA GLY A 344 14.78 11.64 25.28
C GLY A 344 13.42 11.09 24.85
N ASP A 345 13.15 11.13 23.55
CA ASP A 345 12.02 10.44 22.91
C ASP A 345 12.47 9.78 21.59
N LYS A 346 12.03 8.54 21.33
CA LYS A 346 12.27 7.76 20.10
C LYS A 346 13.71 7.83 19.53
N GLY A 347 14.72 7.79 20.39
CA GLY A 347 16.14 7.83 20.00
C GLY A 347 16.71 9.22 19.70
N LEU A 348 15.94 10.28 19.94
CA LEU A 348 16.38 11.67 19.91
C LEU A 348 16.52 12.19 21.36
N LEU A 349 17.64 12.83 21.67
CA LEU A 349 17.93 13.50 22.93
C LEU A 349 17.82 15.02 22.71
N THR A 350 16.82 15.65 23.34
CA THR A 350 16.68 17.12 23.36
C THR A 350 17.31 17.66 24.65
N VAL A 351 18.22 18.62 24.50
CA VAL A 351 18.99 19.23 25.59
C VAL A 351 18.77 20.73 25.59
N ASN A 352 18.34 21.27 26.74
CA ASN A 352 18.13 22.69 26.98
C ASN A 352 19.25 23.22 27.86
N SER A 353 19.93 24.29 27.45
CA SER A 353 21.21 24.70 28.05
C SER A 353 21.46 26.21 27.98
N HIS A 354 21.88 26.88 29.04
CA HIS A 354 22.18 28.32 28.97
C HIS A 354 23.68 28.61 28.86
N LEU A 355 24.03 29.73 28.23
CA LEU A 355 25.40 30.24 28.21
C LEU A 355 25.68 31.00 29.52
N VAL A 356 26.86 30.79 30.12
CA VAL A 356 27.25 31.42 31.41
C VAL A 356 28.46 32.33 31.31
N ASN A 357 29.31 32.16 30.29
CA ASN A 357 30.54 32.92 30.16
C ASN A 357 30.97 33.06 28.69
N GLY A 358 31.71 34.12 28.36
CA GLY A 358 32.14 34.42 27.00
C GLY A 358 31.04 34.97 26.07
N THR A 359 31.41 35.22 24.81
CA THR A 359 30.53 35.76 23.77
C THR A 359 30.61 34.89 22.52
N VAL A 360 29.47 34.41 22.02
CA VAL A 360 29.37 33.62 20.78
C VAL A 360 29.95 34.41 19.62
N LYS A 361 30.82 33.75 18.85
CA LYS A 361 31.55 34.35 17.73
C LYS A 361 30.79 34.26 16.41
N ASP A 362 30.78 35.37 15.69
CA ASP A 362 30.24 35.48 14.35
C ASP A 362 31.37 35.43 13.29
N ILE A 363 31.18 34.65 12.23
CA ILE A 363 32.19 34.42 11.18
C ILE A 363 32.50 35.70 10.41
N GLU A 364 31.52 36.56 10.19
CA GLU A 364 31.66 37.78 9.40
C GLU A 364 32.29 38.89 10.24
N GLN A 365 31.93 38.98 11.53
CA GLN A 365 32.43 40.02 12.44
C GLN A 365 33.75 39.65 13.15
N ASP A 366 33.86 38.44 13.71
CA ASP A 366 35.04 37.99 14.47
C ASP A 366 36.06 37.21 13.62
N SER A 367 35.72 36.78 12.39
CA SER A 367 36.47 35.74 11.64
C SER A 367 36.61 34.41 12.40
N LYS A 368 35.64 34.10 13.27
CA LYS A 368 35.61 32.92 14.16
C LYS A 368 34.20 32.37 14.28
N VAL A 369 34.08 31.10 14.65
CA VAL A 369 32.82 30.42 14.94
C VAL A 369 32.94 29.72 16.30
N THR A 370 31.99 29.98 17.20
CA THR A 370 31.87 29.21 18.44
C THR A 370 31.24 27.86 18.13
N VAL A 371 31.85 26.78 18.63
CA VAL A 371 31.31 25.42 18.52
C VAL A 371 31.16 24.76 19.89
N LEU A 372 30.13 23.94 20.06
CA LEU A 372 29.93 23.07 21.22
C LEU A 372 29.85 21.61 20.79
N ALA A 373 30.47 20.74 21.57
CA ALA A 373 30.20 19.31 21.58
C ALA A 373 29.62 18.91 22.94
N LEU A 374 28.55 18.12 22.95
CA LEU A 374 27.89 17.63 24.15
C LEU A 374 28.58 16.37 24.66
N GLU A 375 28.96 16.35 25.92
CA GLU A 375 29.44 15.17 26.64
C GLU A 375 28.32 14.56 27.48
N ALA A 376 27.92 13.32 27.16
CA ALA A 376 27.06 12.52 28.00
C ALA A 376 27.86 11.58 28.90
N HIS A 377 27.76 11.79 30.21
CA HIS A 377 28.29 10.90 31.24
C HIS A 377 27.26 9.80 31.44
N TYR A 378 27.49 8.64 30.81
CA TYR A 378 26.56 7.53 30.75
C TYR A 378 27.00 6.42 31.72
N ASN A 379 26.14 6.07 32.66
CA ASN A 379 26.46 5.08 33.68
C ASN A 379 26.22 3.65 33.17
N ASN A 380 27.32 2.91 33.00
CA ASN A 380 27.32 1.51 32.55
C ASN A 380 27.47 0.50 33.71
N GLY A 381 27.19 0.90 34.96
CA GLY A 381 27.16 0.00 36.13
C GLY A 381 28.51 -0.51 36.66
N LYS A 382 29.63 -0.31 35.94
CA LYS A 382 30.99 -0.62 36.43
C LYS A 382 31.98 0.55 36.32
N GLN A 383 31.86 1.38 35.27
CA GLN A 383 32.53 2.67 35.10
C GLN A 383 31.59 3.60 34.32
N ASP A 384 31.61 4.90 34.63
CA ASP A 384 30.94 5.91 33.82
C ASP A 384 31.75 6.16 32.54
N THR A 385 31.07 6.25 31.40
CA THR A 385 31.70 6.55 30.10
C THR A 385 31.23 7.89 29.59
N ILE A 386 32.17 8.73 29.14
CA ILE A 386 31.87 10.02 28.52
C ILE A 386 31.73 9.81 27.01
N ILE A 387 30.54 10.09 26.46
CA ILE A 387 30.27 10.08 25.03
C ILE A 387 30.21 11.53 24.57
N THR A 388 31.18 11.96 23.77
CA THR A 388 31.20 13.30 23.17
C THR A 388 30.50 13.27 21.81
N SER A 389 29.63 14.23 21.54
CA SER A 389 29.07 14.45 20.20
C SER A 389 30.12 15.03 19.24
N ASP A 390 29.75 15.13 17.98
CA ASP A 390 30.34 16.07 17.04
C ASP A 390 30.19 17.54 17.50
N TYR A 391 31.02 18.42 16.93
CA TYR A 391 31.05 19.85 17.26
C TYR A 391 30.05 20.61 16.37
N ALA A 392 28.96 21.06 16.98
CA ALA A 392 27.95 21.90 16.36
C ALA A 392 28.32 23.38 16.44
N ALA A 393 28.13 24.15 15.37
CA ALA A 393 28.27 25.60 15.42
C ALA A 393 27.12 26.27 16.19
N ILE A 394 27.44 27.33 16.92
CA ILE A 394 26.44 28.22 17.51
C ILE A 394 26.50 29.56 16.80
N LYS A 395 25.36 30.00 16.27
CA LYS A 395 25.16 31.40 15.88
C LYS A 395 24.36 32.10 16.97
N ALA A 396 24.79 33.29 17.39
CA ALA A 396 23.93 34.17 18.17
C ALA A 396 22.81 34.68 17.26
N VAL A 397 21.55 34.47 17.65
CA VAL A 397 20.39 34.97 16.92
C VAL A 397 19.70 35.99 17.79
N ASN A 398 19.82 37.28 17.45
CA ASN A 398 19.13 38.31 18.19
C ASN A 398 17.70 38.44 17.67
N ALA A 399 16.75 38.55 18.59
CA ALA A 399 15.34 38.79 18.29
C ALA A 399 14.86 39.98 19.12
N HIS A 400 13.79 40.64 18.69
CA HIS A 400 13.14 41.73 19.43
C HIS A 400 11.63 41.76 19.13
N ASN A 401 10.96 42.85 19.51
CA ASN A 401 9.52 43.07 19.27
C ASN A 401 8.61 41.89 19.70
N LEU A 402 8.88 41.29 20.86
CA LEU A 402 7.95 40.33 21.47
C LEU A 402 6.58 40.98 21.66
N THR A 403 5.58 40.44 20.97
CA THR A 403 4.22 40.99 20.92
C THR A 403 3.19 39.85 20.91
N LEU A 404 2.00 40.12 21.43
CA LEU A 404 0.91 39.15 21.48
C LEU A 404 -0.04 39.35 20.30
N ALA A 405 -0.55 38.25 19.75
CA ALA A 405 -1.39 38.24 18.56
C ALA A 405 -2.56 37.24 18.66
N LEU A 406 -3.52 37.38 17.76
CA LEU A 406 -4.60 36.42 17.57
C LEU A 406 -4.14 35.24 16.72
N SER A 407 -4.45 34.02 17.16
CA SER A 407 -4.19 32.80 16.39
C SER A 407 -5.29 32.56 15.35
N GLN A 408 -4.91 32.38 14.08
CA GLN A 408 -5.81 32.10 12.95
C GLN A 408 -6.65 30.81 13.15
N PRO A 409 -7.86 30.72 12.54
CA PRO A 409 -8.36 31.55 11.43
C PRO A 409 -9.43 32.57 11.85
N PHE A 410 -9.14 33.85 11.63
CA PHE A 410 -10.13 34.92 11.52
C PHE A 410 -10.17 35.34 10.03
N GLU A 411 -11.30 35.84 9.50
CA GLU A 411 -11.52 35.98 8.04
C GLU A 411 -10.61 36.99 7.29
N GLN A 412 -9.63 37.59 7.98
CA GLN A 412 -8.67 38.54 7.40
C GLN A 412 -7.33 37.84 7.11
N ASN A 413 -6.77 38.05 5.91
CA ASN A 413 -5.45 37.53 5.53
C ASN A 413 -4.26 38.25 6.22
N GLU A 414 -4.53 39.10 7.22
CA GLU A 414 -3.54 39.94 7.89
C GLU A 414 -3.24 39.47 9.33
N THR A 415 -2.03 39.76 9.81
CA THR A 415 -1.63 39.45 11.19
C THR A 415 -2.21 40.48 12.15
N VAL A 416 -3.07 40.05 13.08
CA VAL A 416 -3.70 40.94 14.07
C VAL A 416 -3.00 40.82 15.43
N HIS A 417 -2.24 41.85 15.81
CA HIS A 417 -1.67 41.98 17.16
C HIS A 417 -2.71 42.49 18.16
N LEU A 418 -2.58 42.13 19.43
CA LEU A 418 -3.43 42.62 20.52
C LEU A 418 -3.11 44.09 20.86
N TYR A 419 -4.09 44.81 21.42
CA TYR A 419 -3.93 46.20 21.85
C TYR A 419 -2.86 46.31 22.96
N LYS A 420 -2.11 47.42 23.01
CA LYS A 420 -0.97 47.60 23.93
C LYS A 420 -1.37 48.25 25.26
N THR A 421 -2.55 48.87 25.33
CA THR A 421 -3.09 49.50 26.53
C THR A 421 -4.58 49.21 26.71
N ALA A 422 -5.09 49.32 27.94
CA ALA A 422 -6.51 49.20 28.22
C ALA A 422 -7.33 50.29 27.49
N ALA A 423 -6.80 51.52 27.41
CA ALA A 423 -7.47 52.63 26.74
C ALA A 423 -7.66 52.41 25.23
N GLU A 424 -6.68 51.82 24.55
CA GLU A 424 -6.82 51.44 23.13
C GLU A 424 -7.89 50.37 22.95
N ALA A 425 -7.86 49.30 23.75
CA ALA A 425 -8.83 48.21 23.68
C ALA A 425 -10.27 48.67 24.00
N ILE A 426 -10.43 49.57 24.97
CA ILE A 426 -11.74 50.13 25.35
C ILE A 426 -12.34 50.98 24.22
N ASN A 427 -11.53 51.81 23.56
CA ASN A 427 -11.99 52.69 22.49
C ASN A 427 -12.18 51.99 21.13
N ALA A 428 -11.60 50.80 20.95
CA ALA A 428 -11.80 49.98 19.76
C ALA A 428 -13.14 49.21 19.78
N THR A 429 -13.48 48.56 18.67
CA THR A 429 -14.52 47.52 18.66
C THR A 429 -14.07 46.32 19.53
N ALA A 430 -15.02 45.60 20.12
CA ALA A 430 -14.71 44.37 20.83
C ALA A 430 -13.96 43.38 19.92
N THR A 431 -12.91 42.77 20.44
CA THR A 431 -12.08 41.77 19.75
C THR A 431 -12.85 40.49 19.48
N ARG A 432 -13.83 40.15 20.34
CA ARG A 432 -14.70 38.98 20.18
C ARG A 432 -16.03 39.17 20.90
N GLU A 433 -17.10 38.62 20.35
CA GLU A 433 -18.38 38.51 21.07
C GLU A 433 -18.46 37.19 21.85
N ILE A 434 -19.26 37.15 22.92
CA ILE A 434 -19.49 35.96 23.75
C ILE A 434 -20.95 35.98 24.24
N ILE A 435 -21.66 34.86 24.16
CA ILE A 435 -23.07 34.80 24.60
C ILE A 435 -23.17 34.86 26.13
N TRP A 436 -24.19 35.55 26.67
CA TRP A 436 -24.36 35.78 28.11
C TRP A 436 -24.42 34.51 28.97
N ASN A 437 -24.84 33.38 28.40
CA ASN A 437 -24.92 32.08 29.05
C ASN A 437 -23.78 31.13 28.64
N HIS A 438 -22.65 31.65 28.12
CA HIS A 438 -21.52 30.80 27.73
C HIS A 438 -20.84 30.19 28.96
N GLU A 439 -20.65 28.86 29.00
CA GLU A 439 -20.07 28.16 30.16
C GLU A 439 -18.57 28.45 30.37
N GLY A 440 -17.84 28.83 29.31
CA GLY A 440 -16.45 29.31 29.38
C GLY A 440 -15.68 29.22 28.05
N GLU A 441 -15.04 30.31 27.63
CA GLU A 441 -14.22 30.43 26.42
C GLU A 441 -12.73 30.26 26.74
N ASP A 442 -12.00 29.42 26.00
CA ASP A 442 -10.58 29.15 26.24
C ASP A 442 -9.67 30.11 25.48
N LEU A 443 -9.24 31.17 26.16
CA LEU A 443 -8.39 32.21 25.59
C LEU A 443 -7.05 31.68 25.06
N SER A 444 -6.55 30.57 25.59
CA SER A 444 -5.24 30.01 25.17
C SER A 444 -5.26 29.40 23.76
N LYS A 445 -6.46 29.10 23.23
CA LYS A 445 -6.68 28.64 21.86
C LYS A 445 -6.89 29.79 20.86
N LEU A 446 -6.94 31.04 21.35
CA LEU A 446 -7.22 32.25 20.57
C LEU A 446 -6.00 33.17 20.40
N ILE A 447 -4.90 32.90 21.10
CA ILE A 447 -3.71 33.76 21.12
C ILE A 447 -2.41 33.01 20.84
N ASN A 448 -1.41 33.77 20.42
CA ASN A 448 -0.01 33.36 20.35
C ASN A 448 0.96 34.56 20.53
N THR A 449 2.26 34.28 20.54
CA THR A 449 3.34 35.28 20.62
C THR A 449 4.09 35.35 19.30
N HIS A 450 4.36 36.57 18.84
CA HIS A 450 5.19 36.88 17.69
C HIS A 450 6.47 37.61 18.13
N PHE A 451 7.53 37.51 17.33
CA PHE A 451 8.79 38.23 17.50
C PHE A 451 9.43 38.54 16.14
N ASP A 452 10.34 39.51 16.11
CA ASP A 452 11.12 39.86 14.93
C ASP A 452 12.55 39.33 15.10
N GLU A 453 13.01 38.50 14.16
CA GLU A 453 14.39 38.00 14.13
C GLU A 453 15.29 39.01 13.40
N ILE A 454 16.33 39.48 14.07
CA ILE A 454 17.28 40.46 13.52
C ILE A 454 18.21 39.76 12.54
N VAL A 455 18.02 40.05 11.25
CA VAL A 455 18.86 39.51 10.17
C VAL A 455 20.10 40.37 9.96
N ASP A 456 19.93 41.69 10.02
CA ASP A 456 20.97 42.69 9.79
C ASP A 456 20.90 43.77 10.88
N PRO A 457 21.87 43.81 11.82
CA PRO A 457 21.88 44.80 12.90
C PRO A 457 21.95 46.26 12.45
N GLU A 458 22.37 46.52 11.21
CA GLU A 458 22.42 47.88 10.63
C GLU A 458 21.15 48.23 9.83
N ASP A 459 20.29 47.25 9.52
CA ASP A 459 19.08 47.43 8.71
C ASP A 459 17.91 46.55 9.19
N LEU A 460 17.20 47.06 10.21
CA LEU A 460 15.99 46.47 10.78
C LEU A 460 14.82 46.31 9.79
N THR A 461 14.91 46.84 8.55
CA THR A 461 13.89 46.59 7.53
C THR A 461 13.96 45.18 6.94
N LYS A 462 15.05 44.44 7.24
CA LYS A 462 15.26 43.04 6.84
C LYS A 462 14.82 42.03 7.90
N ASP A 463 14.29 42.49 9.05
CA ASP A 463 13.90 41.62 10.15
C ASP A 463 12.78 40.65 9.73
N ILE A 464 12.88 39.38 10.17
CA ILE A 464 11.92 38.35 9.79
C ILE A 464 10.91 38.16 10.93
N HIS A 465 9.66 38.53 10.67
CA HIS A 465 8.55 38.31 11.59
C HIS A 465 8.24 36.81 11.74
N LYS A 466 8.35 36.28 12.97
CA LYS A 466 8.14 34.86 13.28
C LYS A 466 7.15 34.66 14.43
N LYS A 467 6.56 33.47 14.48
CA LYS A 467 5.71 33.01 15.58
C LYS A 467 6.56 32.22 16.56
N LEU A 468 6.47 32.53 17.85
CA LEU A 468 7.11 31.77 18.93
C LEU A 468 6.36 30.45 19.19
N ASP A 469 5.03 30.51 19.08
CA ASP A 469 4.10 29.40 19.26
C ASP A 469 2.93 29.50 18.26
N LYS A 470 2.26 28.37 18.03
CA LYS A 470 1.07 28.29 17.15
C LYS A 470 -0.19 28.72 17.92
N TYR A 471 -0.35 28.19 19.12
CA TYR A 471 -1.32 28.60 20.14
C TYR A 471 -0.64 28.63 21.50
N ALA A 472 -1.05 29.51 22.41
CA ALA A 472 -0.62 29.47 23.81
C ALA A 472 -0.98 28.13 24.49
N PHE A 473 -2.06 27.47 24.04
CA PHE A 473 -2.49 26.13 24.44
C PHE A 473 -1.40 25.05 24.26
N ASP A 474 -0.54 25.18 23.24
CA ASP A 474 0.49 24.18 22.90
C ASP A 474 1.72 24.24 23.82
N LYS A 475 1.84 25.29 24.65
CA LYS A 475 2.94 25.52 25.61
C LYS A 475 4.36 25.57 25.01
N THR A 476 4.50 25.74 23.69
CA THR A 476 5.81 25.87 23.03
C THR A 476 6.64 27.02 23.60
N SER A 477 6.01 28.15 23.94
CA SER A 477 6.64 29.30 24.61
C SER A 477 7.26 28.97 25.97
N GLU A 478 6.72 28.01 26.74
CA GLU A 478 7.31 27.57 28.02
C GLU A 478 8.70 26.95 27.79
N SER A 479 8.91 26.26 26.66
CA SER A 479 10.22 25.70 26.26
C SER A 479 11.22 26.78 25.87
N TYR A 480 10.75 27.90 25.32
CA TYR A 480 11.54 29.10 25.06
C TYR A 480 11.66 30.04 26.27
N GLY A 481 11.22 29.61 27.47
CA GLY A 481 11.40 30.36 28.72
C GLY A 481 10.34 31.42 29.01
N PHE A 482 9.19 31.41 28.32
CA PHE A 482 8.09 32.35 28.54
C PHE A 482 6.78 31.65 28.97
N LYS A 483 6.02 32.26 29.88
CA LYS A 483 4.69 31.78 30.32
C LYS A 483 3.62 32.85 30.12
N TYR A 484 2.40 32.43 29.79
CA TYR A 484 1.22 33.30 29.74
C TYR A 484 0.51 33.41 31.10
N SER A 485 -0.20 34.50 31.29
CA SER A 485 -1.13 34.73 32.41
C SER A 485 -2.24 35.70 31.99
N TYR A 486 -3.40 35.62 32.64
CA TYR A 486 -4.64 36.28 32.24
C TYR A 486 -5.27 36.97 33.46
N GLU A 487 -5.68 38.22 33.32
CA GLU A 487 -6.29 39.02 34.39
C GLU A 487 -7.46 39.86 33.86
N LEU A 488 -8.55 39.98 34.62
CA LEU A 488 -9.66 40.89 34.29
C LEU A 488 -9.32 42.33 34.69
N VAL A 489 -9.43 43.26 33.74
CA VAL A 489 -9.20 44.70 33.90
C VAL A 489 -10.54 45.36 34.17
N GLY A 490 -10.83 45.72 35.42
CA GLY A 490 -12.03 46.49 35.75
C GLY A 490 -12.03 47.88 35.09
N TYR A 491 -13.18 48.34 34.60
CA TYR A 491 -13.36 49.71 34.12
C TYR A 491 -14.84 50.12 34.10
N HIS A 492 -15.11 51.42 34.16
CA HIS A 492 -16.48 51.96 34.11
C HIS A 492 -16.76 52.73 32.81
N VAL A 493 -17.99 52.58 32.32
CA VAL A 493 -18.54 53.34 31.18
C VAL A 493 -19.67 54.25 31.67
N GLY A 494 -19.59 55.54 31.34
CA GLY A 494 -20.53 56.57 31.82
C GLY A 494 -20.49 56.75 33.35
N ASP A 495 -21.62 57.13 33.95
CA ASP A 495 -21.80 57.30 35.40
C ASP A 495 -22.00 55.97 36.16
N ASN A 496 -21.82 54.81 35.49
CA ASN A 496 -22.02 53.50 36.09
C ASN A 496 -20.96 53.22 37.17
N LYS A 497 -21.38 52.66 38.31
CA LYS A 497 -20.49 52.27 39.42
C LYS A 497 -20.12 50.79 39.42
N THR A 498 -20.77 49.98 38.59
CA THR A 498 -20.37 48.59 38.35
C THR A 498 -19.34 48.58 37.21
N SER A 499 -18.30 47.76 37.34
CA SER A 499 -17.30 47.59 36.29
C SER A 499 -17.81 46.68 35.18
N GLU A 500 -17.48 46.98 33.92
CA GLU A 500 -17.83 46.15 32.77
C GLU A 500 -17.25 44.73 32.90
N SER A 501 -16.01 44.62 33.38
CA SER A 501 -15.35 43.33 33.65
C SER A 501 -15.82 42.63 34.91
N ALA A 502 -16.68 43.25 35.74
CA ALA A 502 -17.32 42.55 36.85
C ALA A 502 -18.42 41.58 36.38
N HIS A 503 -18.84 41.68 35.13
CA HIS A 503 -19.76 40.76 34.45
C HIS A 503 -19.05 39.51 33.86
N ALA A 504 -17.85 39.18 34.33
CA ALA A 504 -17.13 37.98 33.91
C ALA A 504 -16.23 37.41 35.03
N ALA A 505 -15.80 36.17 34.86
CA ALA A 505 -14.78 35.53 35.68
C ALA A 505 -13.77 34.75 34.81
N LEU A 506 -12.57 34.55 35.36
CA LEU A 506 -11.50 33.74 34.76
C LEU A 506 -11.21 32.51 35.62
N ASN A 507 -11.02 31.35 34.99
CA ASN A 507 -10.39 30.19 35.58
C ASN A 507 -9.18 29.79 34.73
N GLY A 508 -7.99 30.27 35.11
CA GLY A 508 -6.79 30.17 34.26
C GLY A 508 -6.98 30.95 32.97
N ALA A 509 -7.07 30.25 31.84
CA ALA A 509 -7.35 30.83 30.52
C ALA A 509 -8.85 30.81 30.14
N ILE A 510 -9.73 30.26 30.97
CA ILE A 510 -11.17 30.14 30.64
C ILE A 510 -11.92 31.39 31.09
N LEU A 511 -12.50 32.15 30.15
CA LEU A 511 -13.32 33.34 30.38
C LEU A 511 -14.82 33.00 30.33
N ARG A 512 -15.57 33.32 31.39
CA ARG A 512 -17.01 33.08 31.47
C ARG A 512 -17.76 34.38 31.80
N PRO A 513 -18.80 34.79 31.04
CA PRO A 513 -19.75 35.83 31.46
C PRO A 513 -20.51 35.38 32.71
N GLN A 514 -20.81 36.27 33.65
CA GLN A 514 -21.63 35.95 34.82
C GLN A 514 -22.03 37.20 35.60
N MET A 515 -23.12 37.12 36.37
CA MET A 515 -23.64 38.26 37.10
C MET A 515 -22.68 38.70 38.22
N PRO A 516 -22.45 40.01 38.38
CA PRO A 516 -21.91 40.56 39.61
C PRO A 516 -22.98 40.51 40.71
N LYS A 517 -22.54 40.40 41.96
CA LYS A 517 -23.38 40.50 43.15
C LYS A 517 -23.02 41.77 43.92
N ASP A 518 -24.03 42.54 44.29
CA ASP A 518 -23.87 43.85 44.94
C ASP A 518 -22.95 44.82 44.16
N GLY A 519 -22.89 44.68 42.82
CA GLY A 519 -22.03 45.45 41.93
C GLY A 519 -20.57 44.96 41.85
N LEU A 520 -20.25 43.82 42.47
CA LEU A 520 -18.93 43.21 42.50
C LEU A 520 -18.89 41.86 41.78
N GLN A 521 -17.79 41.61 41.07
CA GLN A 521 -17.42 40.35 40.44
C GLN A 521 -17.49 39.19 41.45
N GLN A 522 -18.02 38.06 41.00
CA GLN A 522 -18.08 36.81 41.75
C GLN A 522 -16.99 35.82 41.28
N GLU A 523 -16.73 34.80 42.08
CA GLU A 523 -15.90 33.65 41.71
C GLU A 523 -16.47 32.91 40.48
N PHE A 524 -15.62 32.17 39.76
CA PHE A 524 -16.00 31.46 38.53
C PHE A 524 -17.13 30.45 38.78
N GLY A 525 -18.18 30.51 37.96
CA GLY A 525 -19.34 29.62 38.05
C GLY A 525 -20.53 30.20 38.83
N ALA A 526 -20.62 31.53 38.92
CA ALA A 526 -21.80 32.20 39.47
C ALA A 526 -22.97 32.23 38.45
N GLU A 527 -24.16 32.61 38.94
CA GLU A 527 -25.38 32.74 38.12
C GLU A 527 -25.16 33.69 36.93
N GLN A 528 -25.66 33.31 35.76
CA GLN A 528 -25.61 34.10 34.52
C GLN A 528 -26.97 34.71 34.23
N ASN A 529 -27.02 35.90 33.65
CA ASN A 529 -28.28 36.54 33.27
C ASN A 529 -28.17 37.37 32.00
N LYS A 530 -29.24 37.34 31.18
CA LYS A 530 -29.40 38.13 29.96
C LYS A 530 -29.29 39.66 30.17
N ALA A 531 -29.41 40.13 31.42
CA ALA A 531 -29.09 41.50 31.83
C ALA A 531 -27.60 41.91 31.62
N GLU A 532 -26.70 40.95 31.40
CA GLU A 532 -25.29 41.18 31.03
C GLU A 532 -25.12 41.62 29.56
N LYS A 533 -26.16 41.50 28.72
CA LYS A 533 -26.13 41.91 27.31
C LYS A 533 -25.63 43.35 27.14
N GLY A 534 -24.63 43.52 26.28
CA GLY A 534 -24.02 44.81 25.95
C GLY A 534 -22.88 45.22 26.89
N ARG A 535 -22.56 44.42 27.91
CA ARG A 535 -21.36 44.62 28.74
C ARG A 535 -20.11 44.21 27.99
N GLU A 536 -19.00 44.90 28.25
CA GLU A 536 -17.74 44.68 27.53
C GLU A 536 -16.56 44.30 28.46
N PRO A 537 -16.44 43.04 28.93
CA PRO A 537 -15.32 42.63 29.75
C PRO A 537 -13.96 42.79 29.04
N LEU A 538 -12.93 43.22 29.78
CA LEU A 538 -11.58 43.43 29.27
C LEU A 538 -10.59 42.50 29.97
N VAL A 539 -9.82 41.73 29.18
CA VAL A 539 -8.77 40.85 29.68
C VAL A 539 -7.39 41.41 29.32
N ARG A 540 -6.49 41.44 30.30
CA ARG A 540 -5.05 41.65 30.13
C ARG A 540 -4.36 40.31 30.05
N ILE A 541 -3.64 40.06 28.96
CA ILE A 541 -2.79 38.90 28.74
C ILE A 541 -1.35 39.33 28.91
N THR A 542 -0.59 38.59 29.72
CA THR A 542 0.78 38.94 30.12
C THR A 542 1.74 37.78 29.83
N LEU A 543 2.76 38.03 29.00
CA LEU A 543 3.86 37.12 28.73
C LEU A 543 5.03 37.42 29.68
N THR A 544 5.41 36.44 30.49
CA THR A 544 6.43 36.58 31.54
C THR A 544 7.63 35.68 31.26
N ASP A 545 8.83 36.25 31.31
CA ASP A 545 10.12 35.53 31.35
C ASP A 545 10.17 34.68 32.63
N ILE A 546 10.31 33.37 32.48
CA ILE A 546 10.29 32.39 33.58
C ILE A 546 11.56 32.50 34.45
N LYS A 547 12.72 32.85 33.87
CA LYS A 547 14.01 32.92 34.58
C LYS A 547 14.14 34.20 35.41
N SER A 548 13.78 35.36 34.84
CA SER A 548 13.91 36.66 35.52
C SER A 548 12.63 37.12 36.21
N ASN A 549 11.49 36.47 35.94
CA ASN A 549 10.13 36.85 36.38
C ASN A 549 9.75 38.30 36.00
N LYS A 550 10.32 38.79 34.90
CA LYS A 550 10.00 40.08 34.28
C LYS A 550 8.96 39.90 33.18
N ILE A 551 8.16 40.93 32.93
CA ILE A 551 7.16 40.90 31.86
C ILE A 551 7.81 41.34 30.55
N ALA A 552 7.62 40.54 29.51
CA ALA A 552 8.19 40.75 28.18
C ALA A 552 7.19 41.36 27.19
N ALA A 553 5.92 40.93 27.26
CA ALA A 553 4.84 41.48 26.45
C ALA A 553 3.52 41.55 27.25
N VAL A 554 2.69 42.53 26.92
CA VAL A 554 1.32 42.68 27.46
C VAL A 554 0.41 43.02 26.30
N GLY A 555 -0.74 42.32 26.23
CA GLY A 555 -1.78 42.56 25.25
C GLY A 555 -3.15 42.63 25.92
N TYR A 556 -4.06 43.41 25.36
CA TYR A 556 -5.42 43.57 25.86
C TYR A 556 -6.44 43.07 24.84
N MET A 557 -7.42 42.31 25.31
CA MET A 557 -8.49 41.73 24.50
C MET A 557 -9.85 42.13 25.09
N LYS A 558 -10.67 42.85 24.32
CA LYS A 558 -12.00 43.28 24.75
C LYS A 558 -13.05 42.30 24.24
N PHE A 559 -13.93 41.87 25.14
CA PHE A 559 -15.08 41.05 24.83
C PHE A 559 -16.35 41.90 24.79
N LYS A 560 -17.41 41.37 24.19
CA LYS A 560 -18.75 41.94 24.28
C LYS A 560 -19.75 40.84 24.53
N ILE A 561 -20.50 40.97 25.62
CA ILE A 561 -21.52 40.01 26.02
C ILE A 561 -22.76 40.25 25.16
N VAL A 562 -23.22 39.23 24.44
CA VAL A 562 -24.34 39.31 23.50
C VAL A 562 -25.46 38.31 23.83
N ASP A 563 -26.61 38.55 23.21
CA ASP A 563 -27.85 37.79 23.38
C ASP A 563 -27.98 36.67 22.35
N THR A 564 -27.53 36.98 21.14
CA THR A 564 -27.48 36.10 19.97
C THR A 564 -26.21 36.45 19.21
N ILE A 565 -25.49 35.43 18.74
CA ILE A 565 -24.31 35.56 17.87
C ILE A 565 -24.65 36.25 16.54
N THR A 566 -23.67 36.93 15.94
CA THR A 566 -23.79 37.62 14.64
C THR A 566 -23.54 36.73 13.43
N GLU A 567 -23.06 35.51 13.65
CA GLU A 567 -22.64 34.53 12.64
C GLU A 567 -23.28 33.16 12.94
N SER A 568 -23.28 32.23 11.98
CA SER A 568 -23.83 30.89 12.20
C SER A 568 -22.83 30.00 12.95
N ASP A 569 -23.33 29.17 13.87
CA ASP A 569 -22.51 28.34 14.76
C ASP A 569 -22.95 26.87 14.79
N VAL A 570 -22.03 25.98 15.20
CA VAL A 570 -22.25 24.54 15.34
C VAL A 570 -22.18 24.17 16.81
N VAL A 571 -23.34 23.94 17.43
CA VAL A 571 -23.44 23.68 18.88
C VAL A 571 -23.18 22.23 19.26
N LEU A 572 -23.31 21.27 18.33
CA LEU A 572 -22.99 19.87 18.60
C LEU A 572 -22.65 19.06 17.33
N THR A 573 -21.70 18.13 17.47
CA THR A 573 -21.19 17.28 16.38
C THR A 573 -21.08 15.79 16.76
N PRO A 574 -22.18 15.12 17.19
CA PRO A 574 -22.12 13.73 17.66
C PRO A 574 -21.75 12.76 16.52
N ASN A 575 -21.00 11.70 16.86
CA ASN A 575 -20.61 10.63 15.94
C ASN A 575 -21.08 9.28 16.48
N PHE A 576 -21.66 8.45 15.60
CA PHE A 576 -22.17 7.13 15.94
C PHE A 576 -21.60 6.07 14.99
N ASP A 577 -20.91 5.09 15.56
CA ASP A 577 -20.26 4.00 14.84
C ASP A 577 -21.11 2.72 14.84
N PHE A 578 -21.29 2.13 13.65
CA PHE A 578 -21.92 0.83 13.43
C PHE A 578 -20.88 -0.21 13.03
N ALA A 579 -20.96 -1.41 13.61
CA ALA A 579 -20.03 -2.52 13.41
C ALA A 579 -20.63 -3.72 12.66
N ASP A 580 -21.86 -3.58 12.13
CA ASP A 580 -22.57 -4.65 11.43
C ASP A 580 -21.75 -5.29 10.31
N ILE A 581 -21.76 -6.62 10.24
CA ILE A 581 -21.05 -7.38 9.19
C ILE A 581 -21.59 -6.97 7.81
N TYR A 582 -20.66 -6.70 6.89
CA TYR A 582 -20.97 -6.51 5.49
C TYR A 582 -20.54 -7.74 4.67
N THR A 583 -21.48 -8.27 3.89
CA THR A 583 -21.20 -9.27 2.86
C THR A 583 -21.80 -8.82 1.54
N VAL A 584 -21.01 -8.83 0.47
CA VAL A 584 -21.49 -8.54 -0.88
C VAL A 584 -22.46 -9.63 -1.35
N ASN A 585 -23.57 -9.20 -1.97
CA ASN A 585 -24.51 -10.08 -2.64
C ASN A 585 -24.99 -9.47 -3.97
N CYS A 586 -25.65 -10.28 -4.79
CA CYS A 586 -26.19 -9.86 -6.09
C CYS A 586 -27.62 -9.29 -5.99
N THR A 587 -27.93 -8.53 -4.92
CA THR A 587 -29.27 -7.96 -4.70
C THR A 587 -29.22 -6.51 -4.24
N GLU A 588 -30.34 -5.79 -4.35
CA GLU A 588 -30.48 -4.43 -3.82
C GLU A 588 -31.01 -4.37 -2.37
N THR A 589 -30.95 -5.47 -1.61
CA THR A 589 -31.43 -5.50 -0.21
C THR A 589 -30.80 -4.37 0.61
N GLN A 590 -31.61 -3.64 1.36
CA GLN A 590 -31.15 -2.54 2.20
C GLN A 590 -30.77 -3.03 3.59
N LYS A 591 -29.63 -2.57 4.10
CA LYS A 591 -29.21 -2.72 5.49
C LYS A 591 -29.73 -1.54 6.31
N GLU A 592 -30.47 -1.84 7.38
CA GLU A 592 -30.85 -0.87 8.43
C GLU A 592 -29.72 -0.74 9.45
N LEU A 593 -29.32 0.50 9.72
CA LEU A 593 -28.44 0.93 10.81
C LEU A 593 -29.18 2.05 11.56
N LYS A 594 -29.58 1.82 12.82
CA LYS A 594 -30.40 2.79 13.56
C LYS A 594 -29.79 3.14 14.90
N LEU A 595 -29.92 4.41 15.29
CA LEU A 595 -29.64 4.84 16.65
C LEU A 595 -30.70 4.24 17.59
N THR A 596 -30.29 3.96 18.82
CA THR A 596 -31.21 3.62 19.92
C THR A 596 -31.65 4.89 20.64
N TRP A 597 -32.80 4.82 21.34
CA TRP A 597 -33.34 5.95 22.11
C TRP A 597 -32.31 6.54 23.08
N HIS A 598 -31.63 5.70 23.88
CA HIS A 598 -30.63 6.16 24.85
C HIS A 598 -29.41 6.82 24.17
N GLN A 599 -28.95 6.33 23.02
CA GLN A 599 -27.86 6.99 22.27
C GLN A 599 -28.25 8.41 21.83
N PHE A 600 -29.50 8.60 21.39
CA PHE A 600 -29.99 9.92 21.01
C PHE A 600 -30.16 10.83 22.23
N GLU A 601 -30.73 10.31 23.32
CA GLU A 601 -30.96 11.08 24.55
C GLU A 601 -29.66 11.47 25.26
N GLU A 602 -28.73 10.54 25.46
CA GLU A 602 -27.50 10.79 26.22
C GLU A 602 -26.44 11.58 25.44
N GLN A 603 -26.37 11.38 24.12
CA GLN A 603 -25.28 11.92 23.28
C GLN A 603 -25.71 13.12 22.42
N ILE A 604 -27.01 13.36 22.25
CA ILE A 604 -27.54 14.56 21.60
C ILE A 604 -28.27 15.42 22.64
N ILE A 605 -29.45 14.98 23.12
CA ILE A 605 -30.32 15.81 23.97
C ILE A 605 -29.60 16.28 25.25
N ALA A 606 -29.03 15.38 26.04
CA ALA A 606 -28.34 15.72 27.29
C ALA A 606 -27.04 16.53 27.10
N GLN A 607 -26.49 16.63 25.88
CA GLN A 607 -25.35 17.49 25.57
C GLN A 607 -25.79 18.88 25.10
N LEU A 608 -26.95 18.97 24.44
CA LEU A 608 -27.63 20.22 24.13
C LEU A 608 -28.20 20.88 25.40
N GLU A 609 -28.70 20.08 26.34
CA GLU A 609 -29.28 20.54 27.60
C GLU A 609 -28.23 21.23 28.50
N LYS A 610 -26.99 20.72 28.51
CA LYS A 610 -25.83 21.38 29.13
C LYS A 610 -25.46 22.72 28.50
N GLN A 611 -25.89 22.97 27.26
CA GLN A 611 -25.70 24.22 26.54
C GLN A 611 -26.96 25.11 26.59
N GLY A 612 -27.97 24.74 27.38
CA GLY A 612 -29.22 25.50 27.56
C GLY A 612 -30.28 25.27 26.49
N ILE A 613 -30.11 24.29 25.59
CA ILE A 613 -31.11 23.88 24.59
C ILE A 613 -31.87 22.68 25.16
N SER A 614 -33.12 22.87 25.58
CA SER A 614 -33.94 21.77 26.14
C SER A 614 -34.37 20.77 25.08
N LYS A 615 -34.88 19.61 25.53
CA LYS A 615 -35.47 18.60 24.65
C LYS A 615 -36.61 19.17 23.78
N GLU A 616 -37.47 19.99 24.38
CA GLU A 616 -38.56 20.69 23.70
C GLU A 616 -38.02 21.72 22.70
N ASP A 617 -37.05 22.56 23.09
CA ASP A 617 -36.45 23.55 22.18
C ASP A 617 -35.75 22.89 20.99
N PHE A 618 -35.13 21.72 21.19
CA PHE A 618 -34.58 20.93 20.09
C PHE A 618 -35.69 20.43 19.15
N HIS A 619 -36.71 19.73 19.66
CA HIS A 619 -37.74 19.14 18.79
C HIS A 619 -38.67 20.18 18.13
N ASP A 620 -38.92 21.32 18.77
CA ASP A 620 -39.80 22.36 18.21
C ASP A 620 -39.08 23.31 17.25
N ASN A 621 -37.79 23.60 17.46
CA ASN A 621 -37.07 24.66 16.72
C ASN A 621 -35.89 24.18 15.85
N PHE A 622 -35.43 22.94 15.96
CA PHE A 622 -34.42 22.38 15.06
C PHE A 622 -35.05 21.44 14.01
N THR A 623 -34.99 21.82 12.73
CA THR A 623 -35.48 21.00 11.62
C THR A 623 -34.36 20.18 10.98
N LEU A 624 -34.59 18.90 10.71
CA LEU A 624 -33.67 18.07 9.93
C LEU A 624 -33.65 18.51 8.46
N ASP A 625 -32.50 18.94 7.96
CA ASP A 625 -32.36 19.46 6.59
C ASP A 625 -32.69 18.36 5.55
N GLY A 626 -33.48 18.69 4.53
CA GLY A 626 -34.02 17.72 3.56
C GLY A 626 -35.25 16.95 4.05
N GLY A 627 -35.58 17.05 5.34
CA GLY A 627 -36.76 16.45 5.95
C GLY A 627 -36.56 15.02 6.45
N VAL A 628 -37.57 14.51 7.14
CA VAL A 628 -37.52 13.26 7.93
C VAL A 628 -37.38 11.97 7.12
N ASN A 629 -37.65 11.98 5.81
CA ASN A 629 -37.68 10.75 5.00
C ASN A 629 -36.37 10.47 4.24
N ASP A 630 -35.66 11.51 3.80
CA ASP A 630 -34.35 11.42 3.14
C ASP A 630 -33.56 12.72 3.37
N ALA A 631 -32.95 12.80 4.54
CA ALA A 631 -32.19 13.96 4.98
C ALA A 631 -31.06 14.31 4.00
N THR A 632 -30.77 15.60 3.91
CA THR A 632 -29.65 16.14 3.16
C THR A 632 -28.34 15.70 3.84
N GLN A 633 -27.42 15.13 3.05
CA GLN A 633 -26.10 14.75 3.53
C GLN A 633 -25.07 15.84 3.22
N TYR A 634 -24.05 15.99 4.08
CA TYR A 634 -23.06 17.06 4.03
C TYR A 634 -21.63 16.52 3.91
N ASP A 635 -20.73 17.34 3.35
CA ASP A 635 -19.31 17.01 3.15
C ASP A 635 -18.45 17.17 4.43
N GLY A 636 -18.95 17.90 5.43
CA GLY A 636 -18.28 18.16 6.70
C GLY A 636 -19.25 18.61 7.80
N ILE A 637 -18.69 19.20 8.85
CA ILE A 637 -19.38 19.54 10.12
C ILE A 637 -19.26 21.02 10.51
N LEU A 638 -18.92 21.90 9.57
CA LEU A 638 -18.72 23.33 9.81
C LEU A 638 -19.97 24.15 9.40
N PRO A 639 -20.17 25.39 9.88
CA PRO A 639 -21.27 26.25 9.43
C PRO A 639 -21.34 26.38 7.89
N ALA A 640 -20.17 26.42 7.24
CA ALA A 640 -20.01 26.54 5.79
C ALA A 640 -19.95 25.21 5.02
N SER A 641 -20.17 24.06 5.67
CA SER A 641 -20.17 22.75 4.98
C SER A 641 -21.29 22.64 3.96
N LYS A 642 -20.99 22.00 2.83
CA LYS A 642 -21.85 21.94 1.65
C LYS A 642 -22.60 20.62 1.60
N VAL A 643 -23.69 20.61 0.81
CA VAL A 643 -24.39 19.37 0.46
C VAL A 643 -23.42 18.43 -0.25
N ALA A 644 -23.31 17.20 0.23
CA ALA A 644 -22.47 16.18 -0.35
C ALA A 644 -22.92 15.85 -1.77
N THR A 645 -21.98 15.87 -2.72
CA THR A 645 -22.24 15.53 -4.13
C THR A 645 -22.66 14.07 -4.34
N THR A 646 -22.27 13.19 -3.40
CA THR A 646 -22.65 11.78 -3.36
C THR A 646 -23.33 11.48 -2.02
N LYS A 647 -24.63 11.16 -2.04
CA LYS A 647 -25.32 10.58 -0.88
C LYS A 647 -24.91 9.11 -0.72
N TYR A 648 -24.58 8.69 0.51
CA TYR A 648 -24.41 7.29 0.87
C TYR A 648 -25.65 6.80 1.61
N GLY A 649 -26.44 5.91 0.99
CA GLY A 649 -27.75 5.50 1.51
C GLY A 649 -28.75 6.65 1.72
N ILE A 650 -29.83 6.35 2.44
CA ILE A 650 -30.88 7.28 2.85
C ILE A 650 -30.84 7.39 4.38
N VAL A 651 -30.76 8.60 4.91
CA VAL A 651 -30.90 8.85 6.36
C VAL A 651 -32.30 9.42 6.61
N SER A 652 -33.03 8.83 7.55
CA SER A 652 -34.38 9.20 7.93
C SER A 652 -34.51 9.33 9.44
N GLN A 653 -35.54 10.03 9.88
CA GLN A 653 -35.92 10.20 11.29
C GLN A 653 -37.29 9.56 11.52
N SER A 654 -37.48 8.90 12.67
CA SER A 654 -38.79 8.40 13.06
C SER A 654 -39.77 9.57 13.28
N ILE A 655 -40.85 9.61 12.51
CA ILE A 655 -42.05 10.40 12.81
C ILE A 655 -42.81 9.73 13.97
N GLN A 656 -43.27 10.54 14.94
CA GLN A 656 -43.88 10.17 16.23
C GLN A 656 -44.64 8.83 16.28
N ASP A 657 -44.42 8.07 17.36
CA ASP A 657 -45.34 7.01 17.81
C ASP A 657 -46.31 7.53 18.89
N ASP A 658 -47.39 6.77 19.12
CA ASP A 658 -48.61 7.21 19.78
C ASP A 658 -48.43 7.56 21.28
N GLY A 659 -48.54 8.85 21.64
CA GLY A 659 -48.72 9.29 23.03
C GLY A 659 -47.63 10.16 23.66
N GLY A 660 -46.61 10.61 22.90
CA GLY A 660 -45.72 11.72 23.33
C GLY A 660 -44.64 11.37 24.37
N ASN A 661 -44.43 10.09 24.66
CA ASN A 661 -43.41 9.62 25.62
C ASN A 661 -42.10 9.14 24.93
N GLU A 662 -41.91 9.41 23.64
CA GLU A 662 -40.89 8.78 22.79
C GLU A 662 -40.02 9.81 22.00
N THR A 663 -38.69 9.67 22.09
CA THR A 663 -37.66 10.56 21.49
C THR A 663 -37.25 10.20 20.06
N GLN A 664 -37.62 11.00 19.07
CA GLN A 664 -37.35 10.74 17.65
C GLN A 664 -35.89 10.36 17.33
N ILE A 665 -35.67 9.16 16.75
CA ILE A 665 -34.33 8.61 16.43
C ILE A 665 -34.00 8.65 14.93
N LEU A 666 -32.71 8.65 14.60
CA LEU A 666 -32.20 8.52 13.22
C LEU A 666 -31.97 7.06 12.81
N LYS A 667 -32.27 6.79 11.54
CA LYS A 667 -32.12 5.51 10.84
C LYS A 667 -31.43 5.73 9.50
N TRP A 668 -30.45 4.90 9.17
CA TRP A 668 -29.69 4.92 7.92
C TRP A 668 -29.92 3.62 7.16
N MET A 669 -30.33 3.74 5.90
CA MET A 669 -30.64 2.62 5.00
C MET A 669 -29.69 2.63 3.81
N VAL A 670 -28.88 1.57 3.65
CA VAL A 670 -27.93 1.46 2.52
C VAL A 670 -28.20 0.20 1.70
N LYS A 671 -28.34 0.33 0.38
CA LYS A 671 -28.45 -0.83 -0.54
C LYS A 671 -27.13 -1.61 -0.58
N ASN A 672 -27.20 -2.94 -0.67
CA ASN A 672 -26.00 -3.79 -0.70
C ASN A 672 -25.04 -3.45 -1.86
N ASN A 673 -25.55 -3.18 -3.07
CA ASN A 673 -24.75 -2.78 -4.22
C ASN A 673 -24.05 -1.41 -4.02
N GLN A 674 -24.71 -0.43 -3.40
CA GLN A 674 -24.10 0.86 -3.06
C GLN A 674 -23.01 0.70 -1.99
N ALA A 675 -23.27 -0.10 -0.96
CA ALA A 675 -22.28 -0.45 0.06
C ALA A 675 -21.07 -1.18 -0.56
N TYR A 676 -21.27 -2.05 -1.55
CA TYR A 676 -20.18 -2.72 -2.27
C TYR A 676 -19.23 -1.72 -2.95
N GLN A 677 -19.78 -0.72 -3.66
CA GLN A 677 -18.96 0.27 -4.37
C GLN A 677 -18.06 1.08 -3.42
N VAL A 678 -18.44 1.22 -2.15
CA VAL A 678 -17.62 1.82 -1.11
C VAL A 678 -16.65 0.79 -0.52
N PHE A 679 -17.16 -0.32 0.03
CA PHE A 679 -16.38 -1.28 0.81
C PHE A 679 -15.36 -2.11 0.03
N LYS A 680 -15.48 -2.17 -1.31
CA LYS A 680 -14.41 -2.74 -2.16
C LYS A 680 -13.10 -1.93 -2.10
N ASN A 681 -13.17 -0.64 -1.78
CA ASN A 681 -12.04 0.31 -1.80
C ASN A 681 -11.79 1.03 -0.47
N LYS A 682 -12.74 1.01 0.47
CA LYS A 682 -12.69 1.75 1.75
C LYS A 682 -13.09 0.87 2.91
N GLU A 683 -12.52 1.14 4.08
CA GLU A 683 -12.80 0.36 5.29
C GLU A 683 -14.09 0.77 5.98
N SER A 684 -14.48 2.03 5.82
CA SER A 684 -15.70 2.60 6.38
C SER A 684 -16.46 3.45 5.35
N MET A 685 -17.71 3.72 5.68
CA MET A 685 -18.62 4.60 4.95
C MET A 685 -19.30 5.51 5.96
N LYS A 686 -19.49 6.79 5.64
CA LYS A 686 -20.19 7.73 6.53
C LYS A 686 -21.26 8.54 5.80
N ALA A 687 -22.31 8.89 6.54
CA ALA A 687 -23.30 9.90 6.18
C ALA A 687 -23.32 10.96 7.29
N ILE A 688 -23.23 12.24 6.91
CA ILE A 688 -23.31 13.36 7.85
C ILE A 688 -24.62 14.10 7.55
N VAL A 689 -25.52 14.23 8.52
CA VAL A 689 -26.78 14.99 8.39
C VAL A 689 -26.80 16.17 9.36
N ARG A 690 -27.65 17.15 9.07
CA ARG A 690 -27.70 18.41 9.81
C ARG A 690 -29.11 18.75 10.27
N TYR A 691 -29.25 19.08 11.55
CA TYR A 691 -30.39 19.82 12.05
C TYR A 691 -30.06 21.32 12.07
N THR A 692 -31.01 22.15 11.65
CA THR A 692 -30.88 23.61 11.57
C THR A 692 -31.95 24.28 12.42
N LYS A 693 -31.53 25.19 13.31
CA LYS A 693 -32.40 26.17 13.98
C LYS A 693 -32.11 27.55 13.42
N VAL A 694 -33.12 28.21 12.86
CA VAL A 694 -32.99 29.55 12.29
C VAL A 694 -33.03 30.59 13.41
N ILE A 695 -31.99 31.41 13.54
CA ILE A 695 -31.86 32.44 14.58
C ILE A 695 -32.26 33.81 14.02
N ASP A 696 -31.77 34.15 12.82
CA ASP A 696 -32.18 35.34 12.07
C ASP A 696 -32.30 35.00 10.58
N ALA A 697 -33.53 34.74 10.15
CA ALA A 697 -33.85 34.38 8.77
C ALA A 697 -33.51 35.50 7.76
N ALA A 698 -33.52 36.76 8.17
CA ALA A 698 -33.23 37.89 7.28
C ALA A 698 -31.72 38.07 7.03
N LYS A 699 -30.88 37.57 7.96
CA LYS A 699 -29.41 37.58 7.84
C LYS A 699 -28.81 36.22 7.46
N GLY A 700 -29.61 35.15 7.44
CA GLY A 700 -29.13 33.78 7.21
C GLY A 700 -28.32 33.22 8.38
N ILE A 701 -28.58 33.67 9.62
CA ILE A 701 -27.88 33.21 10.82
C ILE A 701 -28.64 32.02 11.42
N ASN A 702 -27.93 30.90 11.56
CA ASN A 702 -28.47 29.62 12.04
C ASN A 702 -27.57 29.01 13.13
N GLN A 703 -28.18 28.18 13.99
CA GLN A 703 -27.45 27.19 14.79
C GLN A 703 -27.61 25.80 14.16
N TYR A 704 -26.52 25.02 14.16
CA TYR A 704 -26.47 23.71 13.55
C TYR A 704 -26.10 22.61 14.54
N VAL A 705 -26.70 21.43 14.37
CA VAL A 705 -26.25 20.16 14.96
C VAL A 705 -25.94 19.19 13.83
N TYR A 706 -24.68 18.75 13.72
CA TYR A 706 -24.24 17.82 12.68
C TYR A 706 -24.09 16.41 13.24
N VAL A 707 -24.96 15.48 12.85
CA VAL A 707 -24.88 14.07 13.25
C VAL A 707 -24.10 13.27 12.21
N THR A 708 -22.99 12.66 12.62
CA THR A 708 -22.23 11.72 11.79
C THR A 708 -22.65 10.29 12.11
N LEU A 709 -23.04 9.55 11.08
CA LEU A 709 -23.31 8.11 11.12
C LEU A 709 -22.20 7.42 10.33
N ASN A 710 -21.40 6.58 10.97
CA ASN A 710 -20.28 5.87 10.36
C ASN A 710 -20.50 4.35 10.45
N TRP A 711 -20.28 3.63 9.35
CA TRP A 711 -20.33 2.16 9.30
C TRP A 711 -18.94 1.64 8.96
N THR A 712 -18.32 0.99 9.94
CA THR A 712 -17.06 0.25 9.81
C THR A 712 -17.35 -1.24 10.09
N PRO A 713 -17.62 -2.06 9.07
CA PRO A 713 -18.06 -3.45 9.26
C PRO A 713 -17.04 -4.28 10.06
N SER A 714 -17.50 -5.00 11.09
CA SER A 714 -16.63 -5.92 11.87
C SER A 714 -16.09 -7.08 11.05
N LYS A 715 -16.75 -7.41 9.93
CA LYS A 715 -16.21 -8.22 8.82
C LYS A 715 -16.63 -7.59 7.50
N ARG A 716 -15.68 -7.51 6.55
CA ARG A 716 -15.81 -6.87 5.24
C ARG A 716 -15.67 -7.92 4.13
N ASN A 717 -16.70 -8.73 3.91
CA ASN A 717 -16.67 -9.83 2.94
C ASN A 717 -17.00 -9.28 1.55
N VAL A 718 -15.97 -8.80 0.82
CA VAL A 718 -16.09 -8.10 -0.49
C VAL A 718 -15.51 -8.87 -1.68
N THR A 719 -14.76 -9.95 -1.44
CA THR A 719 -14.03 -10.71 -2.47
C THR A 719 -14.54 -12.16 -2.52
N PRO A 720 -15.68 -12.43 -3.18
CA PRO A 720 -16.13 -13.79 -3.43
C PRO A 720 -15.17 -14.47 -4.42
N ALA A 721 -14.78 -15.70 -4.09
CA ALA A 721 -13.79 -16.46 -4.84
C ALA A 721 -14.07 -17.97 -4.75
N GLY A 722 -13.43 -18.74 -5.62
CA GLY A 722 -13.48 -20.19 -5.62
C GLY A 722 -12.35 -20.83 -6.43
N THR A 723 -12.42 -22.15 -6.57
CA THR A 723 -11.40 -22.97 -7.22
C THR A 723 -12.06 -24.00 -8.13
N LEU A 724 -11.56 -24.09 -9.36
CA LEU A 724 -11.82 -25.24 -10.22
C LEU A 724 -10.90 -26.38 -9.77
N ALA A 725 -11.45 -27.39 -9.11
CA ALA A 725 -10.65 -28.50 -8.60
C ALA A 725 -10.22 -29.43 -9.74
N ASP A 726 -8.98 -29.94 -9.73
CA ASP A 726 -8.56 -30.94 -10.72
C ASP A 726 -9.38 -32.25 -10.64
N ALA A 727 -10.09 -32.50 -9.54
CA ALA A 727 -11.03 -33.61 -9.41
C ALA A 727 -12.32 -33.43 -10.24
N ASP A 728 -12.62 -32.21 -10.70
CA ASP A 728 -13.73 -31.90 -11.61
C ASP A 728 -13.33 -32.11 -13.08
N LYS A 729 -12.02 -32.03 -13.38
CA LYS A 729 -11.47 -32.38 -14.70
C LYS A 729 -11.50 -33.91 -14.87
N ASN A 730 -12.17 -34.40 -15.91
CA ASN A 730 -12.20 -35.83 -16.20
C ASN A 730 -10.83 -36.27 -16.71
N ARG A 731 -9.97 -36.75 -15.80
CA ARG A 731 -8.57 -37.11 -16.05
C ARG A 731 -8.33 -37.95 -17.33
N ALA A 732 -9.30 -38.76 -17.77
CA ALA A 732 -9.18 -39.54 -19.01
C ALA A 732 -9.07 -38.69 -20.30
N TYR A 733 -9.45 -37.42 -20.27
CA TYR A 733 -9.37 -36.47 -21.39
C TYR A 733 -8.27 -35.41 -21.22
N TRP A 734 -7.53 -35.44 -20.10
CA TRP A 734 -6.55 -34.40 -19.75
C TRP A 734 -5.12 -34.92 -19.77
N TYR A 735 -4.21 -34.04 -20.15
CA TYR A 735 -2.82 -34.34 -20.43
C TYR A 735 -1.89 -33.45 -19.59
N ALA A 736 -0.69 -33.95 -19.31
CA ALA A 736 0.41 -33.10 -18.89
C ALA A 736 0.84 -32.20 -20.06
N LYS A 737 1.52 -31.08 -19.77
CA LYS A 737 1.88 -30.11 -20.80
C LYS A 737 2.72 -30.77 -21.90
N ASN A 738 2.26 -30.71 -23.15
CA ASN A 738 2.91 -31.29 -24.33
C ASN A 738 3.10 -32.83 -24.28
N ASP A 739 2.30 -33.54 -23.48
CA ASP A 739 2.35 -35.01 -23.37
C ASP A 739 1.37 -35.66 -24.35
N PRO A 740 1.76 -36.66 -25.16
CA PRO A 740 0.85 -37.33 -26.10
C PRO A 740 -0.13 -38.30 -25.43
N LYS A 741 0.05 -38.63 -24.14
CA LYS A 741 -0.72 -39.65 -23.43
C LYS A 741 -1.72 -39.04 -22.47
N ALA A 742 -2.99 -39.42 -22.61
CA ALA A 742 -4.05 -38.98 -21.72
C ALA A 742 -3.87 -39.54 -20.28
N GLY A 743 -4.40 -38.81 -19.31
CA GLY A 743 -4.32 -39.12 -17.88
C GLY A 743 -2.98 -38.77 -17.22
N THR A 744 -2.08 -38.09 -17.91
CA THR A 744 -0.74 -37.71 -17.41
C THR A 744 -0.74 -36.43 -16.58
N GLY A 745 -1.75 -35.56 -16.73
CA GLY A 745 -1.84 -34.28 -16.01
C GLY A 745 -3.16 -33.55 -16.24
N TYR A 746 -3.19 -32.26 -15.93
CA TYR A 746 -4.36 -31.38 -16.00
C TYR A 746 -4.07 -30.01 -16.65
N SER A 747 -3.11 -29.99 -17.58
CA SER A 747 -2.64 -28.79 -18.27
C SER A 747 -3.34 -28.61 -19.63
N ASP A 748 -3.42 -29.70 -20.38
CA ASP A 748 -3.79 -29.67 -21.80
C ASP A 748 -4.99 -30.60 -22.04
N ILE A 749 -5.85 -30.21 -22.98
CA ILE A 749 -6.82 -31.08 -23.66
C ILE A 749 -6.47 -31.15 -25.15
N HIS A 750 -6.77 -32.26 -25.80
CA HIS A 750 -6.59 -32.40 -27.25
C HIS A 750 -7.95 -32.28 -27.95
N ALA A 751 -8.00 -31.43 -28.97
CA ALA A 751 -9.12 -31.25 -29.88
C ALA A 751 -8.76 -31.90 -31.21
N ASN A 752 -9.69 -32.63 -31.79
CA ASN A 752 -9.52 -33.39 -33.02
C ASN A 752 -10.81 -33.33 -33.86
N VAL A 753 -10.67 -33.71 -35.12
CA VAL A 753 -11.78 -33.98 -36.03
C VAL A 753 -12.62 -35.17 -35.54
N GLU A 754 -13.89 -35.22 -35.92
CA GLU A 754 -14.76 -36.34 -35.65
C GLU A 754 -14.22 -37.71 -36.11
N THR A 755 -14.68 -38.74 -35.43
CA THR A 755 -14.14 -40.10 -35.53
C THR A 755 -14.81 -40.86 -36.66
N VAL A 756 -14.04 -41.25 -37.69
CA VAL A 756 -14.51 -42.04 -38.85
C VAL A 756 -15.41 -43.20 -38.42
N GLY A 757 -16.58 -43.33 -39.02
CA GLY A 757 -17.52 -44.42 -38.79
C GLY A 757 -18.34 -44.33 -37.49
N GLN A 758 -18.34 -43.19 -36.80
CA GLN A 758 -19.31 -42.92 -35.72
C GLN A 758 -20.66 -42.46 -36.29
N GLU A 759 -21.74 -42.73 -35.57
CA GLU A 759 -23.08 -42.28 -35.95
C GLU A 759 -23.17 -40.75 -35.91
N GLY A 760 -23.48 -40.15 -37.07
CA GLY A 760 -23.60 -38.70 -37.22
C GLY A 760 -22.30 -37.95 -37.47
N ALA A 761 -21.15 -38.64 -37.59
CA ALA A 761 -19.88 -37.98 -37.90
C ALA A 761 -19.78 -37.60 -39.39
N ASP A 762 -19.53 -36.31 -39.66
CA ASP A 762 -19.42 -35.73 -41.01
C ASP A 762 -18.15 -34.87 -41.20
N ASP A 763 -17.04 -35.36 -40.64
CA ASP A 763 -15.68 -34.81 -40.74
C ASP A 763 -15.43 -33.43 -40.11
N GLU A 764 -16.37 -32.89 -39.32
CA GLU A 764 -16.22 -31.61 -38.62
C GLU A 764 -15.10 -31.60 -37.55
N PHE A 765 -14.37 -30.49 -37.43
CA PHE A 765 -13.38 -30.27 -36.34
C PHE A 765 -13.96 -29.40 -35.23
N LYS A 766 -14.87 -30.03 -34.49
CA LYS A 766 -15.52 -29.47 -33.31
C LYS A 766 -15.17 -30.30 -32.07
N SER A 767 -14.91 -29.63 -30.95
CA SER A 767 -14.62 -30.30 -29.68
C SER A 767 -15.24 -29.54 -28.52
N ASP A 768 -16.22 -30.16 -27.85
CA ASP A 768 -16.86 -29.58 -26.67
C ASP A 768 -15.95 -29.69 -25.43
N ILE A 769 -15.58 -28.56 -24.86
CA ILE A 769 -14.77 -28.46 -23.64
C ILE A 769 -15.45 -29.21 -22.49
N LEU A 770 -16.79 -29.17 -22.38
CA LEU A 770 -17.52 -29.77 -21.27
C LEU A 770 -17.36 -31.30 -21.20
N ASN A 771 -17.19 -31.99 -22.32
CA ASN A 771 -16.92 -33.43 -22.34
C ASN A 771 -15.61 -33.81 -21.64
N THR A 772 -14.71 -32.85 -21.41
CA THR A 772 -13.46 -33.05 -20.64
C THR A 772 -13.64 -32.87 -19.13
N PHE A 773 -14.84 -32.55 -18.65
CA PHE A 773 -15.19 -32.37 -17.24
C PHE A 773 -16.14 -33.47 -16.73
N MET A 774 -16.19 -33.66 -15.42
CA MET A 774 -17.01 -34.67 -14.77
C MET A 774 -18.50 -34.32 -14.88
N GLY A 775 -19.27 -35.19 -15.53
CA GLY A 775 -20.72 -34.98 -15.71
C GLY A 775 -21.09 -33.92 -16.75
N ASN A 776 -20.12 -33.48 -17.58
CA ASN A 776 -20.27 -32.45 -18.61
C ASN A 776 -20.69 -31.06 -18.06
N ASP A 777 -20.28 -30.73 -16.84
CA ASP A 777 -20.44 -29.40 -16.21
C ASP A 777 -19.11 -28.98 -15.55
N VAL A 778 -18.97 -27.68 -15.24
CA VAL A 778 -17.83 -27.12 -14.52
C VAL A 778 -18.22 -26.83 -13.08
N THR A 779 -17.68 -27.58 -12.12
CA THR A 779 -17.97 -27.42 -10.69
C THR A 779 -16.96 -26.47 -10.02
N VAL A 780 -17.45 -25.34 -9.50
CA VAL A 780 -16.66 -24.44 -8.66
C VAL A 780 -16.75 -24.86 -7.19
N THR A 781 -15.60 -25.03 -6.56
CA THR A 781 -15.47 -25.42 -5.15
C THR A 781 -14.74 -24.35 -4.34
N GLY A 782 -14.59 -24.54 -3.03
CA GLY A 782 -13.80 -23.63 -2.18
C GLY A 782 -14.43 -22.27 -1.89
N ILE A 783 -15.69 -22.04 -2.26
CA ILE A 783 -16.44 -20.82 -1.99
C ILE A 783 -16.76 -20.73 -0.49
N ASP A 784 -16.36 -19.63 0.18
CA ASP A 784 -16.69 -19.39 1.58
C ASP A 784 -18.22 -19.31 1.76
N ALA A 785 -18.74 -20.03 2.76
CA ALA A 785 -20.16 -20.13 3.09
C ALA A 785 -20.83 -18.77 3.37
N VAL A 786 -20.09 -17.70 3.71
CA VAL A 786 -20.67 -16.35 3.81
C VAL A 786 -21.22 -15.85 2.47
N TYR A 787 -20.64 -16.26 1.35
CA TYR A 787 -21.02 -15.83 0.00
C TYR A 787 -22.18 -16.65 -0.57
N THR A 788 -23.31 -16.70 0.14
CA THR A 788 -24.53 -17.42 -0.26
C THR A 788 -25.11 -17.00 -1.63
N ALA A 789 -24.70 -15.86 -2.17
CA ALA A 789 -25.03 -15.43 -3.53
C ALA A 789 -24.12 -16.05 -4.61
N PHE A 790 -22.92 -16.52 -4.28
CA PHE A 790 -21.90 -17.00 -5.23
C PHE A 790 -21.65 -18.51 -5.11
N THR A 791 -22.59 -19.26 -4.53
CA THR A 791 -22.62 -20.73 -4.57
C THR A 791 -22.58 -21.23 -6.01
N ASP A 792 -21.90 -22.35 -6.27
CA ASP A 792 -21.71 -22.91 -7.62
C ASP A 792 -22.96 -22.91 -8.52
N ALA A 793 -24.10 -23.41 -8.01
CA ALA A 793 -25.37 -23.48 -8.74
C ALA A 793 -25.98 -22.10 -9.11
N LYS A 794 -25.37 -20.99 -8.68
CA LYS A 794 -25.73 -19.60 -9.05
C LYS A 794 -24.66 -18.93 -9.92
N LEU A 795 -23.54 -19.60 -10.20
CA LEU A 795 -22.49 -19.09 -11.06
C LEU A 795 -22.79 -19.50 -12.51
N THR A 796 -22.89 -18.52 -13.39
CA THR A 796 -22.81 -18.73 -14.84
C THR A 796 -21.35 -18.94 -15.21
N LYS A 797 -21.02 -20.10 -15.78
CA LYS A 797 -19.67 -20.44 -16.26
C LYS A 797 -19.56 -20.16 -17.76
N THR A 798 -18.45 -19.56 -18.20
CA THR A 798 -18.21 -19.20 -19.61
C THR A 798 -16.75 -19.42 -20.01
N PHE A 799 -16.52 -19.72 -21.29
CA PHE A 799 -15.20 -19.99 -21.84
C PHE A 799 -14.73 -18.84 -22.74
N THR A 800 -13.46 -18.44 -22.59
CA THR A 800 -12.80 -17.39 -23.39
C THR A 800 -11.34 -17.74 -23.61
N PHE A 801 -10.74 -17.31 -24.71
CA PHE A 801 -9.29 -17.33 -24.89
C PHE A 801 -8.59 -16.29 -24.02
N VAL A 802 -7.46 -16.66 -23.41
CA VAL A 802 -6.63 -15.75 -22.61
C VAL A 802 -6.02 -14.68 -23.50
N ASN A 803 -6.19 -13.40 -23.15
CA ASN A 803 -5.63 -12.27 -23.89
C ASN A 803 -4.54 -11.55 -23.07
N PRO A 804 -3.28 -11.48 -23.52
CA PRO A 804 -2.72 -12.14 -24.71
C PRO A 804 -2.49 -13.65 -24.52
N GLN A 805 -2.43 -14.41 -25.62
CA GLN A 805 -2.13 -15.85 -25.60
C GLN A 805 -0.73 -16.18 -25.03
N GLY A 806 0.21 -15.22 -25.08
CA GLY A 806 1.56 -15.34 -24.56
C GLY A 806 2.61 -15.72 -25.63
N THR A 807 3.85 -15.32 -25.41
CA THR A 807 4.97 -15.46 -26.38
C THR A 807 5.37 -16.90 -26.69
N ALA A 808 4.98 -17.85 -25.83
CA ALA A 808 5.11 -19.29 -26.09
C ALA A 808 4.16 -19.79 -27.20
N LEU A 809 3.01 -19.12 -27.41
CA LEU A 809 1.98 -19.53 -28.38
C LEU A 809 1.92 -18.65 -29.64
N THR A 810 2.57 -17.48 -29.65
CA THR A 810 2.59 -16.58 -30.82
C THR A 810 3.98 -15.94 -31.02
N PRO A 811 4.40 -15.63 -32.26
CA PRO A 811 3.82 -16.09 -33.52
C PRO A 811 3.98 -17.60 -33.71
N VAL A 812 3.07 -18.20 -34.47
CA VAL A 812 3.12 -19.59 -34.96
C VAL A 812 3.70 -19.64 -36.37
N THR A 813 4.08 -20.83 -36.83
CA THR A 813 4.51 -21.09 -38.22
C THR A 813 3.43 -21.93 -38.90
N GLY A 814 3.17 -21.71 -40.19
CA GLY A 814 2.35 -22.59 -41.03
C GLY A 814 3.20 -23.58 -41.84
N ASN A 815 2.58 -24.59 -42.44
CA ASN A 815 3.25 -25.58 -43.31
C ASN A 815 4.05 -24.92 -44.46
N SER A 816 3.58 -23.78 -44.98
CA SER A 816 4.26 -22.95 -45.97
C SER A 816 5.56 -22.29 -45.49
N GLY A 817 5.84 -22.32 -44.17
CA GLY A 817 6.90 -21.56 -43.52
C GLY A 817 6.52 -20.10 -43.19
N GLN A 818 5.35 -19.62 -43.62
CA GLN A 818 4.83 -18.31 -43.22
C GLN A 818 4.59 -18.26 -41.70
N LYS A 819 4.93 -17.13 -41.08
CA LYS A 819 4.63 -16.87 -39.66
C LYS A 819 3.38 -16.04 -39.48
N TYR A 820 2.62 -16.36 -38.43
CA TYR A 820 1.35 -15.71 -38.10
C TYR A 820 1.32 -15.27 -36.64
N ASP A 821 0.98 -14.01 -36.40
CA ASP A 821 0.63 -13.49 -35.07
C ASP A 821 -0.80 -13.92 -34.71
N ILE A 822 -0.97 -14.52 -33.54
CA ILE A 822 -2.27 -14.96 -33.01
C ILE A 822 -2.77 -13.93 -31.99
N THR A 823 -3.95 -13.36 -32.24
CA THR A 823 -4.58 -12.33 -31.41
C THR A 823 -5.99 -12.73 -31.00
N VAL A 824 -6.46 -12.27 -29.84
CA VAL A 824 -7.80 -12.55 -29.34
C VAL A 824 -8.77 -11.44 -29.78
N GLY A 825 -9.99 -11.82 -30.18
CA GLY A 825 -11.09 -10.89 -30.44
C GLY A 825 -11.62 -10.19 -29.18
N ASN A 826 -12.27 -9.04 -29.35
CA ASN A 826 -12.76 -8.21 -28.24
C ASN A 826 -13.74 -8.94 -27.29
N ASN A 827 -14.45 -9.96 -27.78
CA ASN A 827 -15.37 -10.79 -27.01
C ASN A 827 -14.70 -11.97 -26.29
N GLY A 828 -13.39 -12.16 -26.44
CA GLY A 828 -12.66 -13.31 -25.91
C GLY A 828 -12.94 -14.65 -26.61
N LYS A 829 -13.78 -14.70 -27.65
CA LYS A 829 -14.31 -15.97 -28.23
C LYS A 829 -13.73 -16.36 -29.58
N THR A 830 -12.86 -15.55 -30.18
CA THR A 830 -12.24 -15.88 -31.47
C THR A 830 -10.74 -15.59 -31.43
N LEU A 831 -9.94 -16.56 -31.89
CA LEU A 831 -8.52 -16.34 -32.23
C LEU A 831 -8.41 -15.93 -33.69
N TYR A 832 -7.63 -14.89 -33.94
CA TYR A 832 -7.35 -14.37 -35.28
C TYR A 832 -5.86 -14.47 -35.61
N ALA A 833 -5.55 -14.95 -36.80
CA ALA A 833 -4.22 -14.87 -37.39
C ALA A 833 -4.02 -13.56 -38.18
N ASN A 834 -2.81 -13.02 -38.11
CA ASN A 834 -2.28 -11.97 -38.99
C ASN A 834 -0.89 -12.38 -39.49
N LYS A 835 -0.53 -12.14 -40.75
CA LYS A 835 0.84 -12.45 -41.24
C LYS A 835 1.87 -11.52 -40.59
N VAL A 836 2.92 -12.09 -40.01
CA VAL A 836 4.01 -11.33 -39.38
C VAL A 836 4.65 -10.40 -40.42
N GLY A 837 4.70 -9.10 -40.12
CA GLY A 837 5.26 -8.07 -41.01
C GLY A 837 4.35 -7.59 -42.14
N ALA A 838 3.11 -8.08 -42.23
CA ALA A 838 2.10 -7.58 -43.17
C ALA A 838 1.17 -6.52 -42.51
N PRO A 839 0.43 -5.72 -43.30
CA PRO A 839 -0.66 -4.89 -42.79
C PRO A 839 -1.67 -5.73 -41.99
N LEU A 840 -2.25 -5.16 -40.93
CA LEU A 840 -3.13 -5.88 -40.01
C LEU A 840 -4.42 -6.34 -40.71
N ILE A 841 -4.50 -7.63 -41.01
CA ILE A 841 -5.70 -8.30 -41.50
C ILE A 841 -5.98 -9.49 -40.58
N LYS A 842 -7.18 -9.53 -39.98
CA LYS A 842 -7.57 -10.54 -39.01
C LYS A 842 -8.43 -11.63 -39.67
N TYR A 843 -7.88 -12.83 -39.85
CA TYR A 843 -8.65 -14.01 -40.27
C TYR A 843 -8.88 -14.96 -39.08
N PRO A 844 -10.11 -15.47 -38.86
CA PRO A 844 -10.41 -16.35 -37.73
C PRO A 844 -9.72 -17.71 -37.88
N VAL A 845 -9.19 -18.25 -36.78
CA VAL A 845 -8.56 -19.57 -36.72
C VAL A 845 -9.39 -20.51 -35.84
N VAL A 846 -9.76 -20.09 -34.63
CA VAL A 846 -10.60 -20.88 -33.72
C VAL A 846 -11.69 -20.00 -33.12
N THR A 847 -12.90 -20.54 -32.98
CA THR A 847 -14.04 -19.90 -32.33
C THR A 847 -14.51 -20.74 -31.14
N ILE A 848 -14.90 -20.09 -30.04
CA ILE A 848 -15.63 -20.70 -28.91
C ILE A 848 -17.11 -20.38 -29.06
N ASN A 849 -17.90 -21.40 -29.37
CA ASN A 849 -19.35 -21.33 -29.46
C ASN A 849 -19.97 -22.07 -28.27
N ALA A 850 -20.52 -21.31 -27.31
CA ALA A 850 -20.80 -21.78 -25.94
C ALA A 850 -19.57 -22.44 -25.28
N SER A 851 -19.47 -23.78 -25.33
CA SER A 851 -18.34 -24.60 -24.86
C SER A 851 -17.60 -25.33 -25.99
N THR A 852 -18.13 -25.30 -27.22
CA THR A 852 -17.54 -25.94 -28.39
C THR A 852 -16.38 -25.11 -28.95
N LEU A 853 -15.22 -25.74 -29.09
CA LEU A 853 -14.11 -25.24 -29.89
C LEU A 853 -14.34 -25.65 -31.35
N GLU A 854 -14.48 -24.66 -32.23
CA GLU A 854 -14.65 -24.84 -33.67
C GLU A 854 -13.35 -24.39 -34.37
N TYR A 855 -12.64 -25.31 -35.04
CA TYR A 855 -11.44 -24.96 -35.81
C TYR A 855 -11.84 -24.53 -37.23
N ASN A 856 -11.64 -23.26 -37.56
CA ASN A 856 -12.24 -22.62 -38.75
C ASN A 856 -11.57 -23.00 -40.10
N ALA A 857 -10.89 -24.15 -40.19
CA ALA A 857 -10.33 -24.63 -41.46
C ALA A 857 -11.36 -25.31 -42.37
N ASP A 858 -12.54 -25.72 -41.89
CA ASP A 858 -13.66 -26.16 -42.77
C ASP A 858 -14.04 -25.12 -43.82
N ASN A 859 -13.86 -23.83 -43.50
CA ASN A 859 -14.17 -22.77 -44.43
C ASN A 859 -13.24 -22.87 -45.66
N ALA A 860 -13.84 -23.21 -46.81
CA ALA A 860 -13.17 -23.40 -48.10
C ALA A 860 -12.35 -22.20 -48.60
N THR A 861 -12.42 -21.04 -47.92
CA THR A 861 -11.63 -19.83 -48.22
C THR A 861 -10.57 -19.49 -47.17
N ASN A 862 -10.50 -20.23 -46.05
CA ASN A 862 -9.66 -19.90 -44.89
C ASN A 862 -8.28 -20.57 -44.95
N GLU A 863 -7.50 -20.19 -45.95
CA GLU A 863 -6.17 -20.77 -46.20
C GLU A 863 -5.18 -20.57 -45.04
N TRP A 864 -5.38 -19.57 -44.16
CA TRP A 864 -4.44 -19.31 -43.05
C TRP A 864 -4.65 -20.28 -41.89
N ALA A 865 -5.90 -20.62 -41.54
CA ALA A 865 -6.16 -21.67 -40.55
C ALA A 865 -5.66 -23.03 -41.05
N LYS A 866 -5.87 -23.34 -42.33
CA LYS A 866 -5.33 -24.53 -43.00
C LYS A 866 -3.80 -24.58 -42.94
N ASP A 867 -3.11 -23.50 -43.29
CA ASP A 867 -1.64 -23.45 -43.25
C ASP A 867 -1.09 -23.65 -41.83
N ILE A 868 -1.72 -23.03 -40.83
CA ILE A 868 -1.33 -23.13 -39.41
C ILE A 868 -1.53 -24.55 -38.86
N LEU A 869 -2.66 -25.20 -39.14
CA LEU A 869 -2.95 -26.56 -38.65
C LEU A 869 -1.94 -27.59 -39.15
N ASN A 870 -1.45 -27.43 -40.38
CA ASN A 870 -0.63 -28.43 -41.05
C ASN A 870 0.87 -28.33 -40.78
N TYR A 871 1.34 -27.34 -40.02
CA TYR A 871 2.76 -27.10 -39.77
C TYR A 871 3.50 -28.28 -39.13
N ALA A 872 2.84 -28.98 -38.21
CA ALA A 872 3.42 -30.05 -37.40
C ALA A 872 2.55 -31.30 -37.46
N ASP A 873 3.13 -32.44 -37.12
CA ASP A 873 2.41 -33.69 -36.94
C ASP A 873 1.48 -33.67 -35.72
N HIS A 874 0.53 -34.60 -35.65
CA HIS A 874 -0.39 -34.73 -34.51
C HIS A 874 0.32 -35.20 -33.23
N ASN A 875 1.50 -35.82 -33.35
CA ASN A 875 2.36 -36.21 -32.24
C ASN A 875 3.47 -35.19 -31.91
N GLU A 876 3.61 -34.11 -32.69
CA GLU A 876 4.59 -33.04 -32.49
C GLU A 876 4.04 -31.95 -31.56
N LEU A 877 4.03 -32.23 -30.25
CA LEU A 877 3.27 -31.44 -29.28
C LEU A 877 4.05 -30.30 -28.59
N ALA A 878 5.31 -30.04 -28.94
CA ALA A 878 6.11 -29.00 -28.26
C ALA A 878 5.60 -27.57 -28.57
N ASP A 879 6.06 -26.60 -27.77
CA ASP A 879 5.65 -25.20 -27.92
C ASP A 879 5.91 -24.71 -29.37
N LYS A 880 4.85 -24.23 -30.03
CA LYS A 880 4.83 -23.77 -31.44
C LYS A 880 4.92 -24.84 -32.53
N GLN A 881 4.80 -26.13 -32.19
CA GLN A 881 4.52 -27.20 -33.15
C GLN A 881 3.00 -27.29 -33.40
N THR A 882 2.30 -28.33 -32.89
CA THR A 882 0.83 -28.42 -32.96
C THR A 882 0.17 -27.12 -32.47
N PHE A 883 -0.77 -26.58 -33.26
CA PHE A 883 -1.45 -25.33 -32.91
C PHE A 883 -2.13 -25.45 -31.54
N THR A 884 -1.83 -24.51 -30.65
CA THR A 884 -2.22 -24.58 -29.24
C THR A 884 -2.88 -23.26 -28.83
N ALA A 885 -4.09 -23.31 -28.29
CA ALA A 885 -4.82 -22.16 -27.75
C ALA A 885 -4.83 -22.21 -26.22
N LYS A 886 -4.59 -21.07 -25.56
CA LYS A 886 -4.79 -20.92 -24.11
C LYS A 886 -6.20 -20.44 -23.81
N ILE A 887 -6.94 -21.22 -23.02
CA ILE A 887 -8.34 -21.00 -22.68
C ILE A 887 -8.44 -20.65 -21.18
N GLN A 888 -9.47 -19.86 -20.84
CA GLN A 888 -9.85 -19.44 -19.51
C GLN A 888 -11.34 -19.70 -19.29
N ILE A 889 -11.65 -20.23 -18.11
CA ILE A 889 -12.99 -20.35 -17.56
C ILE A 889 -13.26 -19.13 -16.67
N ASN A 890 -14.38 -18.46 -16.89
CA ASN A 890 -14.87 -17.37 -16.06
C ASN A 890 -16.17 -17.80 -15.37
N ALA A 891 -16.32 -17.44 -14.11
CA ALA A 891 -17.55 -17.64 -13.35
C ALA A 891 -18.08 -16.28 -12.85
N ALA A 892 -19.38 -16.05 -12.94
CA ALA A 892 -20.01 -14.81 -12.47
C ALA A 892 -21.48 -15.06 -12.06
N ASN A 893 -22.03 -14.21 -11.19
CA ASN A 893 -23.48 -14.17 -10.91
C ASN A 893 -24.10 -12.78 -11.19
N CYS A 894 -23.36 -11.69 -10.96
CA CYS A 894 -23.81 -10.34 -11.29
C CYS A 894 -22.68 -9.43 -11.73
N ASP A 895 -22.96 -8.57 -12.73
CA ASP A 895 -21.97 -7.81 -13.49
C ASP A 895 -21.09 -6.85 -12.66
N TYR A 896 -21.58 -6.40 -11.52
CA TYR A 896 -20.89 -5.41 -10.67
C TYR A 896 -19.97 -6.03 -9.59
N VAL A 897 -19.96 -7.36 -9.43
CA VAL A 897 -19.10 -8.06 -8.45
C VAL A 897 -18.20 -9.05 -9.19
N PRO A 898 -16.88 -8.80 -9.27
CA PRO A 898 -15.95 -9.79 -9.82
C PRO A 898 -15.88 -11.01 -8.90
N PHE A 899 -15.81 -12.18 -9.51
CA PHE A 899 -15.61 -13.45 -8.81
C PHE A 899 -14.28 -14.05 -9.24
N ALA A 900 -13.37 -14.27 -8.28
CA ALA A 900 -12.05 -14.81 -8.59
C ALA A 900 -12.09 -16.35 -8.65
N LEU A 901 -11.79 -16.92 -9.81
CA LEU A 901 -11.71 -18.38 -10.00
C LEU A 901 -10.24 -18.79 -10.19
N SER A 902 -9.75 -19.65 -9.29
CA SER A 902 -8.40 -20.22 -9.34
C SER A 902 -8.37 -21.55 -10.11
N ASN A 903 -7.19 -21.90 -10.67
CA ASN A 903 -6.98 -23.06 -11.58
C ASN A 903 -7.89 -23.03 -12.83
N ASN A 904 -8.21 -21.83 -13.33
CA ASN A 904 -9.22 -21.62 -14.36
C ASN A 904 -8.67 -21.53 -15.79
N THR A 905 -7.36 -21.73 -16.02
CA THR A 905 -6.75 -21.69 -17.36
C THR A 905 -6.09 -22.99 -17.74
N PHE A 906 -6.23 -23.37 -19.01
CA PHE A 906 -5.65 -24.59 -19.59
C PHE A 906 -5.32 -24.38 -21.08
N PHE A 907 -4.77 -25.39 -21.73
CA PHE A 907 -4.45 -25.35 -23.17
C PHE A 907 -5.31 -26.35 -23.95
N ALA A 908 -5.74 -25.98 -25.16
CA ALA A 908 -6.29 -26.89 -26.14
C ALA A 908 -5.31 -27.03 -27.32
N LYS A 909 -4.89 -28.26 -27.63
CA LYS A 909 -4.06 -28.58 -28.79
C LYS A 909 -4.93 -29.11 -29.93
N PHE A 910 -4.78 -28.55 -31.12
CA PHE A 910 -5.58 -28.89 -32.29
C PHE A 910 -4.78 -29.87 -33.15
N LEU A 911 -5.09 -31.16 -33.02
CA LEU A 911 -4.38 -32.23 -33.70
C LEU A 911 -4.66 -32.20 -35.21
N ARG A 912 -3.60 -32.26 -36.03
CA ARG A 912 -3.73 -32.37 -37.49
C ARG A 912 -4.42 -33.70 -37.84
N PRO A 913 -5.53 -33.72 -38.61
CA PRO A 913 -6.29 -34.95 -38.84
C PRO A 913 -5.55 -36.11 -39.52
N VAL A 914 -4.61 -35.80 -40.43
CA VAL A 914 -3.91 -36.77 -41.28
C VAL A 914 -2.40 -36.54 -41.20
N SER A 915 -1.63 -37.62 -41.27
CA SER A 915 -0.17 -37.63 -41.42
C SER A 915 0.24 -38.45 -42.65
N VAL A 916 1.29 -37.99 -43.35
CA VAL A 916 1.77 -38.60 -44.60
C VAL A 916 3.27 -38.84 -44.51
N ALA A 917 3.71 -40.07 -44.77
CA ALA A 917 5.11 -40.49 -44.68
C ALA A 917 5.59 -41.17 -45.97
N ASP A 918 6.89 -41.07 -46.24
CA ASP A 918 7.59 -41.83 -47.28
C ASP A 918 8.01 -43.22 -46.73
N PRO A 919 7.56 -44.34 -47.33
CA PRO A 919 8.00 -45.68 -46.93
C PRO A 919 9.43 -46.03 -47.41
N HIS A 920 10.09 -45.14 -48.16
CA HIS A 920 11.44 -45.30 -48.73
C HIS A 920 11.56 -46.45 -49.77
N GLU A 921 10.46 -46.73 -50.47
CA GLU A 921 10.35 -47.84 -51.44
C GLU A 921 10.44 -47.40 -52.93
N THR A 922 10.58 -46.11 -53.21
CA THR A 922 10.63 -45.56 -54.58
C THR A 922 12.06 -45.62 -55.13
N ASN A 923 12.32 -46.48 -56.11
CA ASN A 923 13.65 -46.72 -56.66
C ASN A 923 13.63 -46.72 -58.20
N PHE A 924 14.73 -46.27 -58.81
CA PHE A 924 14.92 -46.17 -60.27
C PHE A 924 16.26 -46.78 -60.69
N LEU A 925 16.37 -47.11 -61.97
CA LEU A 925 17.60 -47.61 -62.60
C LEU A 925 17.99 -46.67 -63.75
N ASP A 926 19.24 -46.18 -63.76
CA ASP A 926 19.67 -45.28 -64.84
C ASP A 926 19.95 -46.02 -66.16
N GLY A 927 19.63 -45.36 -67.28
CA GLY A 927 19.84 -45.91 -68.63
C GLY A 927 18.76 -46.86 -69.16
N GLU A 928 17.60 -46.97 -68.48
CA GLU A 928 16.49 -47.79 -69.01
C GLU A 928 15.90 -47.23 -70.32
N THR A 929 15.51 -48.14 -71.22
CA THR A 929 14.98 -47.78 -72.55
C THR A 929 13.61 -47.12 -72.42
N GLY A 930 13.55 -45.81 -72.68
CA GLY A 930 12.32 -45.00 -72.54
C GLY A 930 12.15 -44.34 -71.18
N GLY A 931 13.19 -44.32 -70.34
CA GLY A 931 13.14 -43.79 -68.98
C GLY A 931 12.69 -44.84 -67.95
N SER A 932 13.14 -44.67 -66.71
CA SER A 932 12.78 -45.55 -65.59
C SER A 932 11.51 -45.03 -64.92
N LYS A 933 10.63 -45.93 -64.48
CA LYS A 933 9.29 -45.56 -63.96
C LYS A 933 9.01 -46.23 -62.63
N ALA A 934 8.46 -45.46 -61.69
CA ALA A 934 8.01 -45.97 -60.40
C ALA A 934 6.68 -45.33 -60.00
N MET A 935 5.75 -46.13 -59.48
CA MET A 935 4.57 -45.59 -58.82
C MET A 935 5.00 -44.86 -57.53
N LEU A 936 4.42 -43.69 -57.27
CA LEU A 936 4.60 -43.04 -55.98
C LEU A 936 3.97 -43.89 -54.87
N LYS A 937 4.72 -44.11 -53.80
CA LYS A 937 4.25 -44.77 -52.58
C LYS A 937 4.30 -43.78 -51.43
N LEU A 938 3.22 -43.72 -50.66
CA LEU A 938 3.08 -42.91 -49.46
C LEU A 938 2.29 -43.73 -48.44
N THR A 939 2.56 -43.52 -47.16
CA THR A 939 1.78 -44.08 -46.06
C THR A 939 0.94 -42.98 -45.43
N PHE A 940 -0.35 -43.25 -45.24
CA PHE A 940 -1.32 -42.34 -44.62
C PHE A 940 -1.77 -42.90 -43.28
N THR A 941 -1.72 -42.07 -42.24
CA THR A 941 -2.29 -42.36 -40.91
C THR A 941 -3.15 -41.19 -40.46
N ASP A 942 -4.15 -41.45 -39.61
CA ASP A 942 -4.91 -40.37 -38.98
C ASP A 942 -4.30 -39.95 -37.63
N TRP A 943 -4.96 -39.01 -36.94
CA TRP A 943 -4.62 -38.54 -35.60
C TRP A 943 -4.68 -39.60 -34.48
N ARG A 944 -5.10 -40.84 -34.79
CA ARG A 944 -5.14 -42.01 -33.88
C ARG A 944 -4.05 -43.04 -34.23
N ASP A 945 -3.10 -42.68 -35.10
CA ASP A 945 -2.14 -43.58 -35.75
C ASP A 945 -2.79 -44.74 -36.56
N HIS A 946 -4.07 -44.62 -36.95
CA HIS A 946 -4.72 -45.63 -37.78
C HIS A 946 -4.28 -45.48 -39.24
N ASN A 947 -3.55 -46.48 -39.74
CA ASN A 947 -3.15 -46.58 -41.14
C ASN A 947 -4.38 -46.82 -42.05
N PHE A 948 -4.50 -46.03 -43.12
CA PHE A 948 -5.67 -46.02 -44.01
C PHE A 948 -5.87 -47.34 -44.78
N ASP A 949 -4.78 -48.05 -45.12
CA ASP A 949 -4.82 -49.34 -45.83
C ASP A 949 -5.12 -50.53 -44.89
N ASN A 950 -5.06 -50.33 -43.57
CA ASN A 950 -5.21 -51.40 -42.59
C ASN A 950 -6.69 -51.66 -42.26
N THR A 951 -7.30 -52.56 -43.05
CA THR A 951 -8.70 -53.01 -42.89
C THR A 951 -9.09 -53.44 -41.47
N ALA A 952 -8.16 -53.87 -40.61
CA ALA A 952 -8.46 -54.22 -39.22
C ALA A 952 -8.78 -53.01 -38.33
N VAL A 953 -8.25 -51.81 -38.67
CA VAL A 953 -8.53 -50.56 -37.95
C VAL A 953 -9.55 -49.68 -38.66
N THR A 954 -9.58 -49.67 -40.01
CA THR A 954 -10.57 -48.92 -40.79
C THR A 954 -11.94 -49.61 -40.85
N LYS A 955 -12.00 -50.92 -40.61
CA LYS A 955 -13.24 -51.74 -40.58
C LYS A 955 -14.08 -51.71 -41.86
N GLY A 956 -13.50 -51.28 -42.97
CA GLY A 956 -14.17 -51.15 -44.28
C GLY A 956 -14.58 -49.73 -44.65
N GLU A 957 -14.40 -48.74 -43.76
CA GLU A 957 -14.61 -47.32 -44.08
C GLU A 957 -13.50 -46.77 -44.98
N ASN A 958 -13.84 -45.91 -45.93
CA ASN A 958 -12.88 -45.27 -46.83
C ASN A 958 -12.26 -44.02 -46.19
N TYR A 959 -11.11 -44.17 -45.55
CA TYR A 959 -10.42 -43.05 -44.88
C TYR A 959 -9.92 -42.00 -45.88
N TYR A 960 -9.61 -42.37 -47.12
CA TYR A 960 -9.19 -41.40 -48.16
C TYR A 960 -10.32 -40.47 -48.59
N GLU A 961 -11.56 -40.99 -48.61
CA GLU A 961 -12.78 -40.24 -48.91
C GLU A 961 -13.24 -39.41 -47.69
N TYR A 962 -13.24 -39.99 -46.48
CA TYR A 962 -13.65 -39.30 -45.25
C TYR A 962 -12.76 -38.10 -44.88
N TYR A 963 -11.44 -38.19 -45.10
CA TYR A 963 -10.55 -37.03 -44.92
C TYR A 963 -10.36 -36.20 -46.22
N GLY A 964 -11.12 -36.55 -47.27
CA GLY A 964 -11.12 -35.96 -48.61
C GLY A 964 -9.74 -35.65 -49.18
N ILE A 965 -8.89 -36.68 -49.29
CA ILE A 965 -7.60 -36.58 -49.97
C ILE A 965 -7.87 -36.32 -51.46
N LYS A 966 -7.57 -35.09 -51.93
CA LYS A 966 -8.04 -34.52 -53.20
C LYS A 966 -7.01 -34.56 -54.32
N SER A 967 -5.77 -34.23 -54.01
CA SER A 967 -4.71 -34.16 -55.01
C SER A 967 -3.34 -34.37 -54.41
N ILE A 968 -2.44 -34.96 -55.19
CA ILE A 968 -1.01 -35.04 -54.89
C ILE A 968 -0.30 -34.37 -56.06
N SER A 969 0.57 -33.40 -55.78
CA SER A 969 1.33 -32.66 -56.80
C SER A 969 2.81 -32.57 -56.44
N CYS A 970 3.68 -32.56 -57.46
CA CYS A 970 5.14 -32.53 -57.29
C CYS A 970 5.69 -31.12 -57.54
N LEU A 971 6.59 -30.64 -56.68
CA LEU A 971 7.33 -29.40 -56.93
C LEU A 971 8.67 -29.73 -57.60
N GLU A 972 8.61 -30.02 -58.90
CA GLU A 972 9.74 -30.49 -59.71
C GLU A 972 10.94 -29.52 -59.72
N ASP A 973 10.69 -28.22 -59.58
CA ASP A 973 11.71 -27.17 -59.52
C ASP A 973 12.51 -27.17 -58.19
N GLN A 974 11.93 -27.76 -57.14
CA GLN A 974 12.48 -27.84 -55.79
C GLN A 974 13.11 -29.21 -55.46
N ILE A 975 13.19 -30.13 -56.42
CA ILE A 975 13.87 -31.42 -56.25
C ILE A 975 15.35 -31.20 -55.92
N ARG A 976 15.81 -31.86 -54.86
CA ARG A 976 17.20 -31.77 -54.37
C ARG A 976 17.94 -33.10 -54.55
N THR A 977 19.26 -33.05 -54.63
CA THR A 977 20.12 -34.20 -54.95
C THR A 977 21.36 -34.27 -54.09
N ASP A 978 21.90 -35.48 -53.87
CA ASP A 978 23.18 -35.74 -53.21
C ASP A 978 24.35 -35.99 -54.19
N MET A 979 24.13 -35.90 -55.51
CA MET A 979 25.10 -36.20 -56.58
C MET A 979 26.48 -35.53 -56.46
N ASN A 980 26.58 -34.42 -55.74
CA ASN A 980 27.80 -33.64 -55.53
C ASN A 980 28.12 -33.47 -54.03
N SER A 981 27.63 -34.41 -53.21
CA SER A 981 27.66 -34.41 -51.74
C SER A 981 28.07 -35.78 -51.19
N THR A 982 28.13 -35.89 -49.86
CA THR A 982 28.02 -37.20 -49.19
C THR A 982 26.60 -37.74 -49.39
N SER A 983 26.41 -39.06 -49.54
CA SER A 983 25.06 -39.56 -49.81
C SER A 983 24.08 -39.25 -48.67
N GLY A 984 22.86 -38.82 -49.04
CA GLY A 984 21.85 -38.27 -48.14
C GLY A 984 21.96 -36.76 -47.85
N ASP A 985 23.01 -36.07 -48.29
CA ASP A 985 23.16 -34.61 -48.15
C ASP A 985 22.60 -33.85 -49.37
N PHE A 986 21.29 -33.58 -49.32
CA PHE A 986 20.48 -32.95 -50.36
C PHE A 986 20.66 -31.41 -50.48
N LYS A 987 21.90 -30.92 -50.44
CA LYS A 987 22.20 -29.48 -50.47
C LYS A 987 21.92 -28.83 -51.82
N ASP A 988 22.15 -29.55 -52.92
CA ASP A 988 22.09 -29.03 -54.29
C ASP A 988 20.70 -29.25 -54.90
N LEU A 989 20.22 -28.29 -55.71
CA LEU A 989 19.03 -28.49 -56.55
C LEU A 989 19.39 -29.40 -57.74
N LEU A 990 18.53 -30.36 -58.07
CA LEU A 990 18.75 -31.27 -59.19
C LEU A 990 18.89 -30.50 -60.52
N SER A 991 18.07 -29.48 -60.72
CA SER A 991 18.09 -28.58 -61.88
C SER A 991 19.39 -27.76 -62.02
N ALA A 992 20.12 -27.56 -60.92
CA ALA A 992 21.44 -26.95 -60.91
C ALA A 992 22.56 -27.98 -61.14
N ALA A 993 22.44 -29.19 -60.58
CA ALA A 993 23.39 -30.28 -60.76
C ALA A 993 23.38 -30.84 -62.20
N SER A 994 22.20 -30.99 -62.82
CA SER A 994 22.07 -31.46 -64.21
C SER A 994 20.79 -30.96 -64.87
N LYS A 995 20.94 -30.41 -66.08
CA LYS A 995 19.82 -30.11 -67.00
C LYS A 995 19.47 -31.28 -67.93
N LYS A 996 20.15 -32.42 -67.78
CA LYS A 996 20.02 -33.63 -68.60
C LYS A 996 19.30 -34.76 -67.88
N ILE A 997 19.33 -34.73 -66.55
CA ILE A 997 18.47 -35.54 -65.70
C ILE A 997 17.15 -34.78 -65.53
N LYS A 998 16.03 -35.48 -65.67
CA LYS A 998 14.69 -34.97 -65.43
C LYS A 998 13.89 -35.97 -64.60
N PHE A 999 13.00 -35.42 -63.78
CA PHE A 999 11.90 -36.13 -63.19
C PHE A 999 10.62 -35.46 -63.65
N ASN A 1000 9.67 -36.25 -64.14
CA ASN A 1000 8.32 -35.79 -64.46
C ASN A 1000 7.33 -36.59 -63.62
N PHE A 1001 6.40 -35.93 -62.96
CA PHE A 1001 5.32 -36.57 -62.20
C PHE A 1001 4.02 -36.62 -63.00
N ILE A 1002 3.41 -37.81 -63.08
CA ILE A 1002 2.07 -38.02 -63.63
C ILE A 1002 1.09 -38.03 -62.46
N GLU A 1003 0.42 -36.89 -62.26
CA GLU A 1003 -0.53 -36.70 -61.15
C GLU A 1003 -1.68 -37.72 -61.20
N PRO A 1004 -2.13 -38.24 -60.04
CA PRO A 1004 -3.35 -39.02 -59.94
C PRO A 1004 -4.59 -38.12 -59.99
N THR A 1005 -5.73 -38.66 -60.41
CA THR A 1005 -7.03 -38.01 -60.16
C THR A 1005 -7.50 -38.27 -58.72
N GLU A 1006 -8.38 -37.42 -58.19
CA GLU A 1006 -9.00 -37.61 -56.86
C GLU A 1006 -9.60 -39.03 -56.70
N ASN A 1007 -10.30 -39.52 -57.71
CA ASN A 1007 -10.83 -40.88 -57.72
C ASN A 1007 -9.73 -41.96 -57.76
N ASP A 1008 -8.61 -41.74 -58.47
CA ASP A 1008 -7.48 -42.69 -58.45
C ASP A 1008 -6.86 -42.80 -57.04
N ILE A 1009 -6.87 -41.71 -56.26
CA ILE A 1009 -6.42 -41.70 -54.87
C ILE A 1009 -7.43 -42.45 -53.98
N GLN A 1010 -8.69 -42.02 -54.00
CA GLN A 1010 -9.73 -42.47 -53.06
C GLN A 1010 -10.25 -43.89 -53.34
N ASN A 1011 -10.28 -44.30 -54.61
CA ASN A 1011 -10.90 -45.56 -55.06
C ASN A 1011 -9.95 -46.46 -55.90
N GLY A 1012 -8.71 -46.03 -56.10
CA GLY A 1012 -7.70 -46.81 -56.82
C GLY A 1012 -7.77 -46.75 -58.33
N LYS A 1013 -6.84 -47.47 -58.97
CA LYS A 1013 -6.63 -47.48 -60.42
C LYS A 1013 -6.34 -48.88 -60.94
N GLY A 1014 -7.34 -49.49 -61.57
CA GLY A 1014 -7.24 -50.84 -62.12
C GLY A 1014 -7.07 -51.90 -61.04
N ALA A 1015 -5.89 -52.51 -60.95
CA ALA A 1015 -5.55 -53.49 -59.92
C ALA A 1015 -4.81 -52.90 -58.69
N VAL A 1016 -4.57 -51.58 -58.69
CA VAL A 1016 -3.93 -50.86 -57.59
C VAL A 1016 -5.02 -50.28 -56.69
N ALA A 1017 -5.04 -50.65 -55.41
CA ALA A 1017 -6.09 -50.25 -54.46
C ALA A 1017 -6.17 -48.74 -54.21
N HIS A 1018 -5.02 -48.06 -54.13
CA HIS A 1018 -4.90 -46.60 -54.04
C HIS A 1018 -3.71 -46.16 -54.92
N TYR A 1019 -3.91 -45.20 -55.83
CA TYR A 1019 -2.88 -44.77 -56.79
C TYR A 1019 -2.49 -43.32 -56.54
N PHE A 1020 -1.24 -43.11 -56.16
CA PHE A 1020 -0.70 -41.78 -55.80
C PHE A 1020 0.08 -41.10 -56.93
N GLY A 1021 0.04 -41.63 -58.16
CA GLY A 1021 0.77 -41.09 -59.32
C GLY A 1021 1.96 -41.94 -59.76
N GLU A 1022 2.57 -41.57 -60.89
CA GLU A 1022 3.75 -42.24 -61.45
C GLU A 1022 4.88 -41.21 -61.64
N LEU A 1023 6.06 -41.49 -61.10
CA LEU A 1023 7.28 -40.75 -61.38
C LEU A 1023 7.99 -41.36 -62.59
N VAL A 1024 8.45 -40.51 -63.49
CA VAL A 1024 9.28 -40.87 -64.64
C VAL A 1024 10.66 -40.23 -64.51
N TYR A 1025 11.69 -41.06 -64.45
CA TYR A 1025 13.09 -40.67 -64.46
C TYR A 1025 13.66 -40.74 -65.89
N GLU A 1026 14.25 -39.65 -66.36
CA GLU A 1026 14.95 -39.60 -67.63
C GLU A 1026 16.37 -39.05 -67.45
N ASN A 1027 17.37 -39.75 -67.98
CA ASN A 1027 18.72 -39.23 -68.18
C ASN A 1027 19.02 -39.18 -69.68
N ASN A 1028 19.24 -37.98 -70.21
CA ASN A 1028 19.44 -37.74 -71.64
C ASN A 1028 20.87 -37.24 -71.95
N ASN A 1029 21.87 -37.81 -71.27
CA ASN A 1029 23.28 -37.88 -71.69
C ASN A 1029 24.05 -38.90 -70.80
N THR A 1030 25.38 -38.78 -70.75
CA THR A 1030 26.37 -39.21 -69.72
C THR A 1030 25.90 -40.15 -68.61
N THR A 1031 26.65 -41.23 -68.42
CA THR A 1031 26.49 -42.20 -67.32
C THR A 1031 26.63 -41.57 -65.93
N VAL A 1032 25.97 -42.17 -64.94
CA VAL A 1032 26.00 -41.77 -63.52
C VAL A 1032 26.24 -42.99 -62.62
N GLY A 1033 26.86 -42.74 -61.46
CA GLY A 1033 26.90 -43.71 -60.36
C GLY A 1033 25.63 -43.64 -59.51
N ASP A 1034 25.58 -44.40 -58.42
CA ASP A 1034 24.46 -44.35 -57.47
C ASP A 1034 24.30 -42.94 -56.86
N PHE A 1035 23.07 -42.43 -56.83
CA PHE A 1035 22.72 -41.19 -56.15
C PHE A 1035 21.27 -41.21 -55.64
N GLN A 1036 20.92 -40.24 -54.81
CA GLN A 1036 19.59 -40.06 -54.27
C GLN A 1036 19.06 -38.66 -54.57
N ILE A 1037 17.74 -38.56 -54.70
CA ILE A 1037 17.04 -37.27 -54.72
C ILE A 1037 15.98 -37.20 -53.63
N LYS A 1038 15.69 -35.98 -53.20
CA LYS A 1038 14.60 -35.65 -52.27
C LYS A 1038 13.55 -34.87 -53.04
N VAL A 1039 12.40 -35.51 -53.28
CA VAL A 1039 11.27 -34.99 -54.07
C VAL A 1039 10.21 -34.42 -53.14
N PRO A 1040 9.94 -33.09 -53.18
CA PRO A 1040 8.84 -32.48 -52.43
C PRO A 1040 7.49 -32.73 -53.13
N PHE A 1041 6.53 -33.25 -52.37
CA PHE A 1041 5.14 -33.40 -52.78
C PHE A 1041 4.21 -32.61 -51.84
N ASP A 1042 3.21 -31.94 -52.43
CA ASP A 1042 2.09 -31.37 -51.70
C ASP A 1042 0.88 -32.30 -51.81
N VAL A 1043 0.35 -32.71 -50.66
CA VAL A 1043 -0.86 -33.54 -50.55
C VAL A 1043 -1.99 -32.67 -50.02
N LYS A 1044 -3.02 -32.45 -50.83
CA LYS A 1044 -4.18 -31.62 -50.48
C LYS A 1044 -5.32 -32.48 -49.95
N TYR A 1045 -5.94 -32.03 -48.88
CA TYR A 1045 -7.11 -32.63 -48.25
C TYR A 1045 -8.03 -31.54 -47.67
N ASP A 1046 -9.14 -31.90 -47.01
CA ASP A 1046 -10.11 -30.90 -46.53
C ASP A 1046 -9.50 -29.82 -45.65
N TRP A 1047 -8.69 -30.25 -44.70
CA TRP A 1047 -8.07 -29.43 -43.67
C TRP A 1047 -6.80 -28.71 -44.12
N GLY A 1048 -6.42 -28.81 -45.40
CA GLY A 1048 -5.33 -28.02 -46.00
C GLY A 1048 -4.40 -28.80 -46.91
N THR A 1049 -3.10 -28.52 -46.78
CA THR A 1049 -2.04 -29.16 -47.58
C THR A 1049 -0.92 -29.61 -46.66
N ILE A 1050 -0.47 -30.85 -46.82
CA ILE A 1050 0.67 -31.45 -46.11
C ILE A 1050 1.85 -31.53 -47.07
N ARG A 1051 3.03 -31.05 -46.65
CA ARG A 1051 4.28 -31.18 -47.42
C ARG A 1051 5.00 -32.47 -47.01
N VAL A 1052 5.09 -33.44 -47.90
CA VAL A 1052 5.91 -34.66 -47.70
C VAL A 1052 7.15 -34.62 -48.60
N TYR A 1053 8.23 -35.25 -48.17
CA TYR A 1053 9.47 -35.36 -48.95
C TYR A 1053 9.83 -36.83 -49.15
N VAL A 1054 9.81 -37.28 -50.40
CA VAL A 1054 10.09 -38.66 -50.78
C VAL A 1054 11.55 -38.79 -51.20
N ILE A 1055 12.24 -39.79 -50.68
CA ILE A 1055 13.62 -40.11 -51.05
C ILE A 1055 13.59 -41.18 -52.14
N CYS A 1056 13.97 -40.78 -53.35
CA CYS A 1056 14.10 -41.67 -54.48
C CYS A 1056 15.58 -42.06 -54.66
N LYS A 1057 15.87 -43.36 -54.76
CA LYS A 1057 17.21 -43.86 -55.06
C LYS A 1057 17.34 -44.16 -56.54
N ILE A 1058 18.43 -43.72 -57.15
CA ILE A 1058 18.77 -44.00 -58.55
C ILE A 1058 20.01 -44.87 -58.54
N ALA A 1059 19.88 -46.11 -59.01
CA ALA A 1059 21.01 -47.00 -59.22
C ALA A 1059 21.81 -46.58 -60.47
N ALA A 1060 23.12 -46.83 -60.46
CA ALA A 1060 24.05 -46.53 -61.54
C ALA A 1060 23.59 -47.04 -62.92
N THR A 1061 24.12 -46.43 -63.99
CA THR A 1061 23.73 -46.73 -65.38
C THR A 1061 23.83 -48.23 -65.70
N VAL A 1062 22.79 -48.82 -66.32
CA VAL A 1062 22.79 -50.24 -66.72
C VAL A 1062 24.10 -50.63 -67.41
N ALA A 1063 24.73 -51.67 -66.86
CA ALA A 1063 25.98 -52.28 -67.34
C ALA A 1063 27.26 -51.41 -67.25
N ASN A 1064 27.34 -50.48 -66.29
CA ASN A 1064 28.60 -49.90 -65.80
C ASN A 1064 28.90 -50.29 -64.34
#